data_AF-W4GFL2-F1
#
_entry.id   AF-W4GFL2-F1
#
_cell.length_a   1.000
_cell.length_b   1.000
_cell.length_c   1.000
_cell.angle_alpha   90.00
_cell.angle_beta   90.00
_cell.angle_gamma   90.00
#
_symmetry.space_group_name_H-M   'P 1'
#
loop_
_entity.id
_entity.type
_entity.pdbx_description
1 polymer ?
#
loop_
_entity_poly.entity_id
_entity_poly.type
_entity_poly.pdbx_seq_one_letter_code
_entity_poly.pdbx_strand_id
1 'polypeptide(L)'
;MVRYVPQIQPFQVFTPMLAKRVTFGDCTKAMNGNDFYMEPKLDGERITCHLQQSSSSNTTQRHMQLFSRNGVNYSDKYGPCIEAYVQAQVRPDVDCILDGEMLVWDSVEFRYHPFGSLKTVASEQPQGINKHRWLCYVVWDVVYLGGSAAPALIQEAWPFGVHTTNIMGLPLSARLTLLDRILKSVDHRVVRIEQTLVRSTMTAQERHDVVMADVDAKLAAGFEGLILKDATSHYMCGEVSRRSQKWIKLKPDYAGMTQHLDVLVLGGYYGEGQRRGGAVSHFLLGVLQHPIDPNHVPKDIPVVSFCKVGTGYSLEELDTLRTQLAPHWRPWEPISDKRPAHFRGWAPKGDVRPDVWLPPDQSVCMEVYGFELTYSTQFQTGLTLRFPRLKAIRYDKQWHECLTLSQLNALKGQQLGQKKRAVDVVLGEQKPKKRKNDAERRRSTLDRGHVGVSIEYSQANMDIVEAQSTIFQGLTFCVLPGKYDAKGVTKATIEQLLFANGATITQNPHPKLHDPQTTVIVAASADGVRVGNYIKQATYNVVYVDWILRCVQTQVQEPWKATDYVFANPETTATLKTLYDRYGDSFTAPVTADDLATILSSAAVFATIDMSMGWQRMLMDQDDETQEAMETSGNFLWRCVVYVDMADDVHMHHVAQCVRLYGGVVEPAIVSTVTHVVLPDGTRTAERLDAVRPGIQQIRRSGGREPVVTTAKWVRACVEALEQVVVDAQFHIPC
;
A
#
# COMPACT_ATOMS: atom_id res chain seq x y z
N MET A 1 -42.53 17.95 6.26
CA MET A 1 -43.05 16.79 5.51
C MET A 1 -42.37 15.53 6.03
N VAL A 2 -43.06 14.71 6.83
CA VAL A 2 -42.55 13.40 7.24
C VAL A 2 -42.62 12.50 6.01
N ARG A 3 -41.46 12.18 5.42
CA ARG A 3 -41.34 11.16 4.38
C ARG A 3 -41.72 9.82 5.00
N TYR A 4 -42.53 9.04 4.29
CA TYR A 4 -42.92 7.67 4.59
C TYR A 4 -41.85 6.89 5.38
N VAL A 5 -42.15 6.54 6.62
CA VAL A 5 -41.33 5.64 7.44
C VAL A 5 -41.90 4.23 7.25
N PRO A 6 -41.18 3.30 6.58
CA PRO A 6 -41.69 1.95 6.38
C PRO A 6 -41.99 1.30 7.73
N GLN A 7 -43.12 0.60 7.82
CA GLN A 7 -43.49 -0.12 9.04
C GLN A 7 -42.64 -1.41 9.13
N ILE A 8 -41.77 -1.48 10.14
CA ILE A 8 -40.99 -2.69 10.45
C ILE A 8 -41.67 -3.49 11.55
N GLN A 9 -41.57 -4.81 11.43
CA GLN A 9 -41.99 -5.76 12.46
C GLN A 9 -40.79 -6.61 12.93
N PRO A 10 -40.84 -7.20 14.13
CA PRO A 10 -39.87 -8.20 14.54
C PRO A 10 -39.72 -9.30 13.48
N PHE A 11 -38.51 -9.85 13.35
CA PHE A 11 -38.12 -10.85 12.34
C PHE A 11 -38.24 -10.44 10.86
N GLN A 12 -38.66 -9.21 10.56
CA GLN A 12 -38.58 -8.65 9.22
C GLN A 12 -37.17 -8.09 8.95
N VAL A 13 -36.55 -8.57 7.88
CA VAL A 13 -35.23 -8.11 7.44
C VAL A 13 -35.33 -6.72 6.79
N PHE A 14 -34.47 -5.79 7.21
CA PHE A 14 -34.34 -4.46 6.60
C PHE A 14 -32.86 -4.05 6.54
N THR A 15 -32.53 -3.08 5.68
CA THR A 15 -31.19 -2.50 5.63
C THR A 15 -31.02 -1.40 6.69
N PRO A 16 -30.13 -1.54 7.68
CA PRO A 16 -29.93 -0.55 8.73
C PRO A 16 -29.51 0.82 8.20
N MET A 17 -29.67 1.86 9.03
CA MET A 17 -29.25 3.22 8.74
C MET A 17 -27.72 3.33 8.57
N LEU A 18 -27.29 4.06 7.54
CA LEU A 18 -25.89 4.20 7.15
C LEU A 18 -25.38 5.62 7.38
N ALA A 19 -24.11 5.74 7.78
CA ALA A 19 -23.41 7.01 7.97
C ALA A 19 -22.65 7.48 6.71
N LYS A 20 -22.67 8.79 6.44
CA LYS A 20 -21.90 9.42 5.35
C LYS A 20 -20.49 9.79 5.84
N ARG A 21 -19.47 9.57 5.02
CA ARG A 21 -18.11 10.06 5.33
C ARG A 21 -18.07 11.58 5.17
N VAL A 22 -17.51 12.28 6.15
CA VAL A 22 -17.31 13.73 6.12
C VAL A 22 -15.89 14.04 6.58
N THR A 23 -15.30 15.09 6.03
CA THR A 23 -13.98 15.58 6.43
C THR A 23 -14.06 16.21 7.82
N PHE A 24 -12.96 16.18 8.56
CA PHE A 24 -12.96 16.75 9.91
C PHE A 24 -13.24 18.26 9.94
N GLY A 25 -12.85 19.02 8.92
CA GLY A 25 -13.12 20.46 8.83
C GLY A 25 -14.61 20.81 8.68
N ASP A 26 -15.41 19.92 8.12
CA ASP A 26 -16.83 20.15 7.83
C ASP A 26 -17.78 19.41 8.78
N CYS A 27 -17.25 18.67 9.75
CA CYS A 27 -18.05 17.78 10.61
C CYS A 27 -19.13 18.51 11.43
N THR A 28 -18.79 19.63 12.06
CA THR A 28 -19.74 20.42 12.88
C THR A 28 -20.75 21.18 12.03
N LYS A 29 -20.36 21.60 10.82
CA LYS A 29 -21.25 22.21 9.82
C LYS A 29 -22.26 21.20 9.30
N ALA A 30 -21.84 19.96 9.07
CA ALA A 30 -22.72 18.88 8.61
C ALA A 30 -23.84 18.55 9.63
N MET A 31 -23.65 18.87 10.91
CA MET A 31 -24.71 18.75 11.94
C MET A 31 -25.70 19.92 11.93
N ASN A 32 -25.56 20.88 11.01
CA ASN A 32 -26.49 21.99 10.75
C ASN A 32 -26.89 22.81 12.00
N GLY A 33 -25.94 22.97 12.94
CA GLY A 33 -26.18 23.69 14.19
C GLY A 33 -27.01 22.93 15.24
N ASN A 34 -27.48 21.72 14.96
CA ASN A 34 -28.25 20.92 15.91
C ASN A 34 -27.36 20.31 17.01
N ASP A 35 -28.02 19.92 18.11
CA ASP A 35 -27.45 18.97 19.07
C ASP A 35 -27.09 17.66 18.36
N PHE A 36 -25.96 17.05 18.71
CA PHE A 36 -25.56 15.76 18.16
C PHE A 36 -24.86 14.90 19.20
N TYR A 37 -24.97 13.59 19.05
CA TYR A 37 -24.25 12.61 19.85
C TYR A 37 -22.99 12.17 19.13
N MET A 38 -21.91 11.99 19.88
CA MET A 38 -20.66 11.37 19.44
C MET A 38 -20.57 9.97 20.04
N GLU A 39 -20.14 9.01 19.23
CA GLU A 39 -19.88 7.63 19.67
C GLU A 39 -18.66 7.05 18.95
N PRO A 40 -17.92 6.12 19.56
CA PRO A 40 -16.79 5.49 18.89
C PRO A 40 -17.27 4.71 17.67
N LYS A 41 -16.52 4.82 16.57
CA LYS A 41 -16.73 3.96 15.41
C LYS A 41 -16.08 2.60 15.71
N LEU A 42 -16.93 1.61 15.96
CA LEU A 42 -16.52 0.23 16.20
C LEU A 42 -16.12 -0.47 14.88
N ASP A 43 -15.19 -1.42 14.99
CA ASP A 43 -14.65 -2.24 13.89
C ASP A 43 -15.10 -3.71 14.05
N GLY A 44 -16.35 -3.99 13.73
CA GLY A 44 -16.99 -5.29 13.95
C GLY A 44 -17.92 -5.71 12.82
N GLU A 45 -18.91 -6.55 13.15
CA GLU A 45 -20.03 -6.83 12.25
C GLU A 45 -21.32 -6.20 12.77
N ARG A 46 -21.93 -5.33 11.95
CA ARG A 46 -23.25 -4.75 12.20
C ARG A 46 -24.32 -5.84 12.31
N ILE A 47 -24.99 -5.91 13.46
CA ILE A 47 -26.07 -6.86 13.79
C ILE A 47 -27.31 -6.12 14.30
N THR A 48 -28.47 -6.42 13.70
CA THR A 48 -29.77 -6.11 14.30
C THR A 48 -30.27 -7.32 15.07
N CYS A 49 -30.63 -7.12 16.33
CA CYS A 49 -31.17 -8.15 17.21
C CYS A 49 -32.66 -7.95 17.39
N HIS A 50 -33.45 -8.92 16.92
CA HIS A 50 -34.91 -8.91 16.98
C HIS A 50 -35.33 -9.81 18.13
N LEU A 51 -36.13 -9.28 19.05
CA LEU A 51 -36.71 -10.00 20.18
C LEU A 51 -38.22 -9.88 20.12
N GLN A 52 -38.92 -11.01 20.14
CA GLN A 52 -40.38 -11.04 20.19
C GLN A 52 -40.88 -12.16 21.08
N GLN A 53 -41.87 -11.86 21.90
CA GLN A 53 -42.63 -12.86 22.64
C GLN A 53 -43.61 -13.59 21.71
N SER A 54 -43.65 -14.92 21.83
CA SER A 54 -44.64 -15.79 21.22
C SER A 54 -45.43 -16.50 22.32
N SER A 55 -46.76 -16.44 22.20
CA SER A 55 -47.67 -17.13 23.09
C SER A 55 -48.18 -18.38 22.39
N SER A 56 -47.67 -19.55 22.79
CA SER A 56 -48.17 -20.85 22.36
C SER A 56 -48.52 -21.68 23.60
N SER A 57 -49.79 -22.10 23.71
CA SER A 57 -50.32 -23.06 24.70
C SER A 57 -49.65 -23.01 26.10
N ASN A 58 -50.08 -22.06 26.93
CA ASN A 58 -49.70 -21.88 28.35
C ASN A 58 -48.22 -21.55 28.66
N THR A 59 -47.35 -21.38 27.66
CA THR A 59 -45.96 -20.94 27.87
C THR A 59 -45.65 -19.71 27.01
N THR A 60 -45.18 -18.63 27.63
CA THR A 60 -44.66 -17.46 26.90
C THR A 60 -43.19 -17.69 26.58
N GLN A 61 -42.86 -17.91 25.31
CA GLN A 61 -41.48 -18.08 24.86
C GLN A 61 -41.00 -16.82 24.14
N ARG A 62 -39.81 -16.32 24.46
CA ARG A 62 -39.20 -15.18 23.77
C ARG A 62 -38.22 -15.70 22.72
N HIS A 63 -38.44 -15.33 21.46
CA HIS A 63 -37.57 -15.71 20.36
C HIS A 63 -36.60 -14.59 20.03
N MET A 64 -35.36 -14.95 19.71
CA MET A 64 -34.32 -14.03 19.26
C MET A 64 -33.90 -14.36 17.83
N GLN A 65 -33.72 -13.34 16.99
CA GLN A 65 -33.02 -13.48 15.71
C GLN A 65 -31.99 -12.37 15.51
N LEU A 66 -30.84 -12.74 14.93
CA LEU A 66 -29.72 -11.86 14.65
C LEU A 66 -29.55 -11.74 13.14
N PHE A 67 -29.68 -10.53 12.59
CA PHE A 67 -29.47 -10.28 11.17
C PHE A 67 -28.28 -9.37 10.94
N SER A 68 -27.45 -9.71 9.94
CA SER A 68 -26.39 -8.83 9.49
C SER A 68 -26.93 -7.63 8.71
N ARG A 69 -26.06 -6.64 8.48
CA ARG A 69 -26.35 -5.50 7.60
C ARG A 69 -26.97 -5.85 6.24
N ASN A 70 -26.56 -6.98 5.65
CA ASN A 70 -27.04 -7.43 4.34
C ASN A 70 -28.23 -8.41 4.45
N GLY A 71 -28.80 -8.58 5.64
CA GLY A 71 -29.97 -9.44 5.87
C GLY A 71 -29.67 -10.92 6.04
N VAL A 72 -28.41 -11.34 6.11
CA VAL A 72 -28.04 -12.72 6.43
C VAL A 72 -28.40 -13.02 7.89
N ASN A 73 -29.13 -14.10 8.12
CA ASN A 73 -29.46 -14.59 9.46
C ASN A 73 -28.22 -15.25 10.08
N TYR A 74 -27.75 -14.72 11.22
CA TYR A 74 -26.62 -15.22 12.00
C TYR A 74 -27.05 -15.78 13.36
N SER A 75 -28.34 -16.05 13.56
CA SER A 75 -28.87 -16.58 14.84
C SER A 75 -28.18 -17.88 15.22
N ASP A 76 -28.04 -18.84 14.31
CA ASP A 76 -27.38 -20.11 14.60
C ASP A 76 -25.88 -19.94 14.91
N LYS A 77 -25.26 -18.91 14.36
CA LYS A 77 -23.82 -18.67 14.49
C LYS A 77 -23.47 -17.91 15.77
N TYR A 78 -24.18 -16.82 16.06
CA TYR A 78 -23.87 -15.94 17.19
C TYR A 78 -24.79 -16.18 18.39
N GLY A 79 -25.99 -16.72 18.18
CA GLY A 79 -26.97 -17.05 19.23
C GLY A 79 -26.38 -17.88 20.37
N PRO A 80 -25.69 -19.01 20.12
CA PRO A 80 -25.09 -19.82 21.17
C PRO A 80 -24.13 -19.07 22.11
N CYS A 81 -23.56 -17.96 21.65
CA CYS A 81 -22.60 -17.16 22.41
C CYS A 81 -23.25 -16.00 23.19
N ILE A 82 -24.36 -15.45 22.68
CA ILE A 82 -24.86 -14.13 23.10
C ILE A 82 -26.33 -14.13 23.57
N GLU A 83 -27.13 -15.13 23.16
CA GLU A 83 -28.58 -15.12 23.35
C GLU A 83 -28.99 -15.03 24.82
N ALA A 84 -28.40 -15.87 25.67
CA ALA A 84 -28.70 -15.88 27.10
C ALA A 84 -28.41 -14.51 27.76
N TYR A 85 -27.35 -13.82 27.33
CA TYR A 85 -27.01 -12.49 27.83
C TYR A 85 -28.01 -11.45 27.36
N VAL A 86 -28.37 -11.46 26.07
CA VAL A 86 -29.35 -10.53 25.51
C VAL A 86 -30.72 -10.72 26.18
N GLN A 87 -31.19 -11.96 26.31
CA GLN A 87 -32.47 -12.24 26.95
C GLN A 87 -32.51 -11.79 28.42
N ALA A 88 -31.40 -11.95 29.15
CA ALA A 88 -31.30 -11.51 30.55
C ALA A 88 -31.21 -9.99 30.71
N GLN A 89 -30.59 -9.29 29.76
CA GLN A 89 -30.32 -7.85 29.85
C GLN A 89 -31.37 -6.96 29.23
N VAL A 90 -32.15 -7.48 28.26
CA VAL A 90 -33.28 -6.75 27.71
C VAL A 90 -34.51 -7.05 28.54
N ARG A 91 -35.18 -6.00 29.01
CA ARG A 91 -36.42 -6.06 29.79
C ARG A 91 -37.39 -7.13 29.22
N PRO A 92 -37.98 -7.99 30.07
CA PRO A 92 -38.63 -9.21 29.60
C PRO A 92 -39.99 -8.98 28.93
N ASP A 93 -40.71 -7.91 29.25
CA ASP A 93 -42.06 -7.59 28.81
C ASP A 93 -42.11 -6.58 27.64
N VAL A 94 -41.00 -6.49 26.90
CA VAL A 94 -40.92 -5.73 25.65
C VAL A 94 -40.48 -6.60 24.49
N ASP A 95 -41.06 -6.32 23.33
CA ASP A 95 -40.56 -6.76 22.03
C ASP A 95 -39.71 -5.63 21.46
N CYS A 96 -38.55 -5.91 20.89
CA CYS A 96 -37.70 -4.85 20.37
C CYS A 96 -36.83 -5.28 19.19
N ILE A 97 -36.37 -4.28 18.44
CA ILE A 97 -35.29 -4.43 17.48
C ILE A 97 -34.17 -3.51 17.92
N LEU A 98 -33.08 -4.12 18.37
CA LEU A 98 -31.84 -3.44 18.76
C LEU A 98 -30.91 -3.35 17.55
N ASP A 99 -30.18 -2.25 17.46
CA ASP A 99 -29.21 -2.00 16.41
C ASP A 99 -27.83 -1.78 17.03
N GLY A 100 -26.86 -2.62 16.66
CA GLY A 100 -25.57 -2.73 17.34
C GLY A 100 -24.48 -3.38 16.49
N GLU A 101 -23.26 -3.44 17.02
CA GLU A 101 -22.12 -4.12 16.40
C GLU A 101 -21.78 -5.32 17.27
N MET A 102 -21.59 -6.48 16.64
CA MET A 102 -20.93 -7.59 17.27
C MET A 102 -19.41 -7.36 17.21
N LEU A 103 -18.72 -7.60 18.32
CA LEU A 103 -17.28 -7.50 18.47
C LEU A 103 -16.75 -8.77 19.15
N VAL A 104 -15.43 -8.95 19.10
CA VAL A 104 -14.72 -9.90 19.94
C VAL A 104 -14.02 -9.13 21.04
N TRP A 105 -14.28 -9.48 22.29
CA TRP A 105 -13.53 -8.99 23.43
C TRP A 105 -12.46 -9.99 23.84
N ASP A 106 -11.26 -9.49 24.16
CA ASP A 106 -10.16 -10.26 24.73
C ASP A 106 -9.87 -9.79 26.14
N SER A 107 -10.06 -10.67 27.14
CA SER A 107 -9.86 -10.36 28.55
C SER A 107 -8.41 -10.42 29.01
N VAL A 108 -7.50 -10.92 28.16
CA VAL A 108 -6.06 -10.89 28.43
C VAL A 108 -5.47 -9.58 27.92
N GLU A 109 -5.87 -9.16 26.72
CA GLU A 109 -5.41 -7.91 26.11
C GLU A 109 -6.23 -6.69 26.53
N PHE A 110 -7.34 -6.88 27.24
CA PHE A 110 -8.29 -5.84 27.67
C PHE A 110 -8.70 -4.89 26.53
N ARG A 111 -8.95 -5.47 25.35
CA ARG A 111 -9.34 -4.71 24.15
C ARG A 111 -10.25 -5.52 23.24
N TYR A 112 -10.92 -4.80 22.34
CA TYR A 112 -11.62 -5.42 21.23
C TYR A 112 -10.61 -5.90 20.17
N HIS A 113 -10.83 -7.09 19.62
CA HIS A 113 -10.04 -7.58 18.48
C HIS A 113 -10.44 -6.89 17.18
N PRO A 114 -9.51 -6.77 16.22
CA PRO A 114 -9.82 -6.29 14.88
C PRO A 114 -10.86 -7.17 14.16
N PHE A 115 -11.48 -6.58 13.14
CA PHE A 115 -12.40 -7.27 12.26
C PHE A 115 -11.81 -8.59 11.69
N GLY A 116 -12.67 -9.60 11.53
CA GLY A 116 -12.34 -10.89 10.91
C GLY A 116 -12.24 -12.06 11.90
N SER A 117 -12.11 -11.79 13.21
CA SER A 117 -11.99 -12.82 14.25
C SER A 117 -13.33 -13.40 14.74
N LEU A 118 -14.45 -12.72 14.48
CA LEU A 118 -15.78 -13.05 15.04
C LEU A 118 -16.21 -14.49 14.77
N LYS A 119 -16.09 -14.95 13.52
CA LYS A 119 -16.58 -16.27 13.11
C LYS A 119 -15.82 -17.41 13.78
N THR A 120 -14.51 -17.24 13.96
CA THR A 120 -13.65 -18.19 14.66
C THR A 120 -14.04 -18.25 16.14
N VAL A 121 -14.13 -17.10 16.81
CA VAL A 121 -14.50 -17.03 18.23
C VAL A 121 -15.91 -17.56 18.47
N ALA A 122 -16.86 -17.27 17.59
CA ALA A 122 -18.22 -17.78 17.67
C ALA A 122 -18.30 -19.32 17.60
N SER A 123 -17.39 -19.95 16.86
CA SER A 123 -17.29 -21.42 16.79
C SER A 123 -16.59 -22.02 18.02
N GLU A 124 -15.57 -21.33 18.55
CA GLU A 124 -14.71 -21.81 19.65
C GLU A 124 -15.36 -21.63 21.03
N GLN A 125 -16.04 -20.51 21.25
CA GLN A 125 -16.60 -20.13 22.55
C GLN A 125 -17.57 -21.20 23.12
N PRO A 126 -18.54 -21.76 22.35
CA PRO A 126 -19.43 -22.80 22.85
C PRO A 126 -18.70 -24.13 23.16
N GLN A 127 -17.56 -24.37 22.52
CA GLN A 127 -16.72 -25.56 22.75
C GLN A 127 -15.80 -25.39 23.97
N GLY A 128 -15.77 -24.20 24.58
CA GLY A 128 -14.87 -23.87 25.68
C GLY A 128 -13.41 -23.67 25.25
N ILE A 129 -13.17 -23.47 23.95
CA ILE A 129 -11.85 -23.15 23.38
C ILE A 129 -11.63 -21.63 23.50
N ASN A 130 -10.38 -21.20 23.75
CA ASN A 130 -10.01 -19.79 23.87
C ASN A 130 -10.88 -18.98 24.86
N LYS A 131 -11.01 -19.47 26.11
CA LYS A 131 -11.88 -18.90 27.16
C LYS A 131 -11.67 -17.43 27.52
N HIS A 132 -10.55 -16.83 27.10
CA HIS A 132 -10.26 -15.41 27.29
C HIS A 132 -10.84 -14.52 26.19
N ARG A 133 -11.45 -15.11 25.14
CA ARG A 133 -12.11 -14.39 24.05
C ARG A 133 -13.56 -14.79 23.94
N TRP A 134 -14.43 -13.82 23.68
CA TRP A 134 -15.86 -14.06 23.52
C TRP A 134 -16.52 -12.94 22.71
N LEU A 135 -17.72 -13.22 22.22
CA LEU A 135 -18.54 -12.23 21.55
C LEU A 135 -19.09 -11.19 22.53
N CYS A 136 -19.08 -9.93 22.09
CA CYS A 136 -19.66 -8.79 22.79
C CYS A 136 -20.58 -8.03 21.83
N TYR A 137 -21.85 -7.88 22.19
CA TYR A 137 -22.81 -7.09 21.41
C TYR A 137 -22.90 -5.67 21.96
N VAL A 138 -22.47 -4.69 21.18
CA VAL A 138 -22.49 -3.28 21.57
C VAL A 138 -23.64 -2.57 20.84
N VAL A 139 -24.63 -2.09 21.60
CA VAL A 139 -25.89 -1.54 21.11
C VAL A 139 -25.88 -0.02 21.16
N TRP A 140 -26.33 0.66 20.09
CA TRP A 140 -26.37 2.13 20.03
C TRP A 140 -27.72 2.73 19.62
N ASP A 141 -28.69 1.92 19.19
CA ASP A 141 -30.05 2.37 18.89
C ASP A 141 -31.08 1.27 19.15
N VAL A 142 -32.34 1.68 19.27
CA VAL A 142 -33.52 0.81 19.27
C VAL A 142 -34.52 1.38 18.26
N VAL A 143 -34.99 0.55 17.34
CA VAL A 143 -35.78 1.02 16.19
C VAL A 143 -37.23 0.53 16.20
N TYR A 144 -37.52 -0.45 17.04
CA TYR A 144 -38.86 -0.98 17.28
C TYR A 144 -39.04 -1.26 18.78
N LEU A 145 -40.22 -0.96 19.31
CA LEU A 145 -40.59 -1.26 20.68
C LEU A 145 -42.08 -1.65 20.78
N GLY A 146 -42.34 -2.91 21.11
CA GLY A 146 -43.66 -3.50 21.36
C GLY A 146 -43.72 -4.19 22.73
N GLY A 147 -44.77 -4.99 22.95
CA GLY A 147 -45.03 -5.62 24.25
C GLY A 147 -45.88 -4.76 25.19
N SER A 148 -46.25 -5.31 26.34
CA SER A 148 -47.22 -4.70 27.27
C SER A 148 -46.72 -3.41 27.90
N ALA A 149 -45.40 -3.26 28.11
CA ALA A 149 -44.81 -2.07 28.70
C ALA A 149 -44.46 -0.96 27.70
N ALA A 150 -44.43 -1.26 26.40
CA ALA A 150 -43.99 -0.30 25.38
C ALA A 150 -44.82 1.00 25.36
N PRO A 151 -46.17 0.99 25.44
CA PRO A 151 -46.93 2.23 25.39
C PRO A 151 -46.56 3.22 26.50
N ALA A 152 -46.40 2.73 27.73
CA ALA A 152 -46.00 3.55 28.88
C ALA A 152 -44.57 4.10 28.72
N LEU A 153 -43.62 3.25 28.31
CA LEU A 153 -42.23 3.67 28.08
C LEU A 153 -42.13 4.74 26.98
N ILE A 154 -42.88 4.57 25.89
CA ILE A 154 -42.92 5.54 24.78
C ILE A 154 -43.55 6.86 25.23
N GLN A 155 -44.64 6.81 26.00
CA GLN A 155 -45.30 8.01 26.56
C GLN A 155 -44.36 8.80 27.47
N GLU A 156 -43.56 8.12 28.29
CA GLU A 156 -42.59 8.76 29.18
C GLU A 156 -41.40 9.37 28.41
N ALA A 157 -40.89 8.66 27.40
CA ALA A 157 -39.74 9.13 26.61
C ALA A 157 -40.11 10.22 25.60
N TRP A 158 -41.35 10.23 25.10
CA TRP A 158 -41.82 11.20 24.12
C TRP A 158 -43.31 11.57 24.32
N PRO A 159 -43.61 12.46 25.28
CA PRO A 159 -45.00 12.75 25.67
C PRO A 159 -45.86 13.43 24.61
N PHE A 160 -45.24 14.06 23.61
CA PHE A 160 -45.88 14.95 22.65
C PHE A 160 -46.12 14.32 21.26
N GLY A 161 -45.91 13.01 21.10
CA GLY A 161 -46.03 12.34 19.80
C GLY A 161 -47.05 11.22 19.75
N VAL A 162 -47.20 10.63 18.56
CA VAL A 162 -48.08 9.48 18.33
C VAL A 162 -47.45 8.22 18.93
N HIS A 163 -48.19 7.49 19.76
CA HIS A 163 -47.77 6.17 20.23
C HIS A 163 -47.75 5.19 19.07
N THR A 164 -46.57 4.71 18.72
CA THR A 164 -46.37 3.73 17.66
C THR A 164 -45.31 2.72 18.12
N THR A 165 -45.52 1.45 17.80
CA THR A 165 -44.52 0.40 18.05
C THR A 165 -43.32 0.52 17.11
N ASN A 166 -43.52 1.16 15.96
CA ASN A 166 -42.44 1.56 15.06
C ASN A 166 -41.86 2.92 15.48
N ILE A 167 -40.85 2.88 16.34
CA ILE A 167 -40.22 4.08 16.91
C ILE A 167 -39.14 4.69 16.01
N MET A 168 -38.92 4.20 14.79
CA MET A 168 -38.01 4.83 13.82
C MET A 168 -38.34 6.30 13.54
N GLY A 169 -39.63 6.65 13.63
CA GLY A 169 -40.14 8.01 13.49
C GLY A 169 -39.95 8.91 14.71
N LEU A 170 -39.36 8.41 15.81
CA LEU A 170 -38.97 9.25 16.95
C LEU A 170 -37.58 9.86 16.72
N PRO A 171 -37.27 11.04 17.29
CA PRO A 171 -35.91 11.57 17.34
C PRO A 171 -34.94 10.61 18.01
N LEU A 172 -33.66 10.65 17.61
CA LEU A 172 -32.62 9.82 18.21
C LEU A 172 -32.58 9.98 19.74
N SER A 173 -32.64 11.19 20.28
CA SER A 173 -32.66 11.43 21.73
C SER A 173 -33.74 10.64 22.48
N ALA A 174 -34.94 10.54 21.91
CA ALA A 174 -36.04 9.74 22.49
C ALA A 174 -35.75 8.23 22.38
N ARG A 175 -35.22 7.76 21.25
CA ARG A 175 -34.84 6.35 21.09
C ARG A 175 -33.70 5.94 22.02
N LEU A 176 -32.72 6.81 22.26
CA LEU A 176 -31.66 6.56 23.24
C LEU A 176 -32.20 6.47 24.67
N THR A 177 -33.14 7.36 25.04
CA THR A 177 -33.83 7.31 26.34
C THR A 177 -34.59 5.99 26.51
N LEU A 178 -35.25 5.49 25.46
CA LEU A 178 -35.90 4.19 25.47
C LEU A 178 -34.89 3.05 25.61
N LEU A 179 -33.78 3.11 24.87
CA LEU A 179 -32.72 2.11 24.93
C LEU A 179 -32.16 1.97 26.35
N ASP A 180 -31.88 3.10 27.02
CA ASP A 180 -31.36 3.12 28.39
C ASP A 180 -32.35 2.55 29.42
N ARG A 181 -33.66 2.57 29.11
CA ARG A 181 -34.72 1.99 29.96
C ARG A 181 -34.96 0.50 29.74
N ILE A 182 -34.66 -0.02 28.55
CA ILE A 182 -34.95 -1.42 28.20
C ILE A 182 -33.71 -2.31 28.24
N LEU A 183 -32.50 -1.77 28.15
CA LEU A 183 -31.25 -2.52 28.10
C LEU A 183 -30.38 -2.22 29.33
N LYS A 184 -30.10 -3.25 30.13
CA LYS A 184 -29.11 -3.18 31.21
C LYS A 184 -27.75 -3.67 30.71
N SER A 185 -26.74 -2.79 30.72
CA SER A 185 -25.39 -3.19 30.29
C SER A 185 -24.78 -4.27 31.17
N VAL A 186 -24.08 -5.20 30.53
CA VAL A 186 -23.08 -6.08 31.14
C VAL A 186 -21.80 -5.90 30.35
N ASP A 187 -20.79 -5.38 31.04
CA ASP A 187 -19.50 -5.04 30.44
C ASP A 187 -18.93 -6.21 29.64
N HIS A 188 -18.50 -5.89 28.44
CA HIS A 188 -17.88 -6.82 27.50
C HIS A 188 -18.74 -8.03 27.12
N ARG A 189 -20.06 -8.00 27.35
CA ARG A 189 -21.02 -9.01 26.87
C ARG A 189 -22.13 -8.37 26.06
N VAL A 190 -22.97 -7.57 26.70
CA VAL A 190 -24.06 -6.83 26.04
C VAL A 190 -24.01 -5.42 26.58
N VAL A 191 -23.50 -4.49 25.78
CA VAL A 191 -23.12 -3.16 26.24
C VAL A 191 -23.94 -2.12 25.51
N ARG A 192 -24.58 -1.24 26.26
CA ARG A 192 -25.05 0.03 25.71
C ARG A 192 -23.84 0.93 25.44
N ILE A 193 -23.61 1.31 24.18
CA ILE A 193 -22.48 2.18 23.82
C ILE A 193 -22.58 3.51 24.56
N GLU A 194 -21.46 4.07 24.98
CA GLU A 194 -21.44 5.44 25.50
C GLU A 194 -21.60 6.44 24.35
N GLN A 195 -22.49 7.41 24.54
CA GLN A 195 -22.75 8.49 23.59
C GLN A 195 -22.66 9.84 24.29
N THR A 196 -21.74 10.69 23.83
CA THR A 196 -21.52 12.02 24.40
C THR A 196 -22.34 13.05 23.64
N LEU A 197 -23.21 13.79 24.34
CA LEU A 197 -24.01 14.86 23.75
C LEU A 197 -23.17 16.14 23.59
N VAL A 198 -23.14 16.68 22.38
CA VAL A 198 -22.60 18.01 22.07
C VAL A 198 -23.76 18.94 21.77
N ARG A 199 -23.91 19.98 22.60
CA ARG A 199 -25.04 20.91 22.52
C ARG A 199 -24.82 21.98 21.44
N SER A 200 -25.92 22.39 20.83
CA SER A 200 -26.03 23.51 19.89
C SER A 200 -25.72 24.86 20.53
N THR A 201 -25.81 24.96 21.87
CA THR A 201 -25.47 26.17 22.63
C THR A 201 -23.98 26.49 22.66
N MET A 202 -23.12 25.51 22.34
CA MET A 202 -21.66 25.71 22.26
C MET A 202 -21.30 26.42 20.95
N THR A 203 -20.25 27.23 20.98
CA THR A 203 -19.76 27.90 19.77
C THR A 203 -19.24 26.89 18.74
N ALA A 204 -19.16 27.30 17.47
CA ALA A 204 -18.66 26.43 16.41
C ALA A 204 -17.22 25.93 16.68
N GLN A 205 -16.39 26.78 17.30
CA GLN A 205 -15.02 26.45 17.67
C GLN A 205 -14.97 25.43 18.81
N GLU A 206 -15.70 25.64 19.91
CA GLU A 206 -15.74 24.69 21.02
C GLU A 206 -16.28 23.32 20.60
N ARG A 207 -17.34 23.29 19.76
CA ARG A 207 -17.88 22.04 19.21
C ARG A 207 -16.83 21.31 18.38
N HIS A 208 -16.06 22.05 17.59
CA HIS A 208 -14.98 21.47 16.79
C HIS A 208 -13.89 20.91 17.69
N ASP A 209 -13.44 21.66 18.68
CA ASP A 209 -12.37 21.24 19.60
C ASP A 209 -12.77 20.00 20.42
N VAL A 210 -14.03 19.91 20.86
CA VAL A 210 -14.57 18.72 21.55
C VAL A 210 -14.62 17.51 20.63
N VAL A 211 -15.15 17.66 19.40
CA VAL A 211 -15.15 16.56 18.41
C VAL A 211 -13.74 16.08 18.15
N MET A 212 -12.80 17.03 18.01
CA MET A 212 -11.41 16.73 17.77
C MET A 212 -10.79 15.95 18.94
N ALA A 213 -10.92 16.45 20.16
CA ALA A 213 -10.41 15.76 21.35
C ALA A 213 -10.99 14.33 21.49
N ASP A 214 -12.28 14.14 21.18
CA ASP A 214 -12.91 12.82 21.25
C ASP A 214 -12.40 11.88 20.15
N VAL A 215 -12.19 12.37 18.92
CA VAL A 215 -11.49 11.59 17.88
C VAL A 215 -10.12 11.14 18.38
N ASP A 216 -9.34 12.03 19.01
CA ASP A 216 -8.03 11.66 19.57
C ASP A 216 -8.14 10.57 20.63
N ALA A 217 -9.04 10.73 21.59
CA ALA A 217 -9.27 9.74 22.62
C ALA A 217 -9.72 8.39 22.05
N LYS A 218 -10.67 8.39 21.09
CA LYS A 218 -11.20 7.13 20.53
C LYS A 218 -10.16 6.41 19.67
N LEU A 219 -9.36 7.12 18.88
CA LEU A 219 -8.28 6.51 18.10
C LEU A 219 -7.17 5.97 19.00
N ALA A 220 -6.81 6.68 20.08
CA ALA A 220 -5.84 6.20 21.06
C ALA A 220 -6.33 4.93 21.79
N ALA A 221 -7.64 4.83 22.04
CA ALA A 221 -8.29 3.64 22.59
C ALA A 221 -8.44 2.48 21.58
N GLY A 222 -7.96 2.65 20.34
CA GLY A 222 -7.96 1.61 19.31
C GLY A 222 -9.25 1.48 18.50
N PHE A 223 -10.19 2.43 18.62
CA PHE A 223 -11.38 2.47 17.76
C PHE A 223 -11.03 2.94 16.34
N GLU A 224 -11.89 2.67 15.37
CA GLU A 224 -11.65 2.98 13.95
C GLU A 224 -11.77 4.48 13.64
N GLY A 225 -12.49 5.21 14.46
CA GLY A 225 -12.81 6.62 14.29
C GLY A 225 -13.98 7.04 15.17
N LEU A 226 -14.74 8.05 14.70
CA LEU A 226 -15.87 8.61 15.43
C LEU A 226 -17.12 8.67 14.55
N ILE A 227 -18.28 8.42 15.13
CA ILE A 227 -19.59 8.64 14.50
C ILE A 227 -20.26 9.83 15.20
N LEU A 228 -20.79 10.76 14.40
CA LEU A 228 -21.65 11.84 14.88
C LEU A 228 -23.07 11.59 14.38
N LYS A 229 -24.05 11.69 15.27
CA LYS A 229 -25.48 11.50 14.96
C LYS A 229 -26.28 12.71 15.43
N ASP A 230 -27.02 13.34 14.51
CA ASP A 230 -27.95 14.42 14.84
C ASP A 230 -29.00 13.92 15.84
N ALA A 231 -29.10 14.58 17.00
CA ALA A 231 -29.98 14.19 18.10
C ALA A 231 -31.47 14.23 17.72
N THR A 232 -31.83 15.04 16.73
CA THR A 232 -33.19 15.20 16.22
C THR A 232 -33.52 14.22 15.08
N SER A 233 -32.58 13.39 14.66
CA SER A 233 -32.75 12.54 13.48
C SER A 233 -33.67 11.34 13.71
N HIS A 234 -34.59 11.15 12.76
CA HIS A 234 -35.33 9.90 12.59
C HIS A 234 -34.42 8.80 12.05
N TYR A 235 -34.74 7.55 12.37
CA TYR A 235 -34.04 6.41 11.80
C TYR A 235 -34.47 6.20 10.35
N MET A 236 -33.50 6.11 9.44
CA MET A 236 -33.74 5.99 7.99
C MET A 236 -33.04 4.75 7.44
N CYS A 237 -33.80 3.82 6.88
CA CYS A 237 -33.26 2.58 6.33
C CYS A 237 -32.52 2.81 5.00
N GLY A 238 -31.48 2.01 4.76
CA GLY A 238 -30.80 1.89 3.47
C GLY A 238 -30.03 3.13 3.00
N GLU A 239 -29.68 3.15 1.71
CA GLU A 239 -28.76 4.14 1.12
C GLU A 239 -29.27 5.60 1.14
N VAL A 240 -30.59 5.78 1.21
CA VAL A 240 -31.19 7.12 1.30
C VAL A 240 -30.67 7.87 2.54
N SER A 241 -30.36 7.16 3.62
CA SER A 241 -29.87 7.76 4.86
C SER A 241 -28.55 8.51 4.68
N ARG A 242 -27.64 8.05 3.81
CA ARG A 242 -26.36 8.72 3.58
C ARG A 242 -26.56 10.11 2.98
N ARG A 243 -27.57 10.28 2.12
CA ARG A 243 -27.88 11.58 1.51
C ARG A 243 -28.37 12.61 2.52
N SER A 244 -29.00 12.16 3.61
CA SER A 244 -29.53 13.04 4.66
C SER A 244 -28.45 13.68 5.55
N GLN A 245 -27.23 13.11 5.57
CA GLN A 245 -26.12 13.50 6.45
C GLN A 245 -26.45 13.53 7.96
N LYS A 246 -27.53 12.85 8.38
CA LYS A 246 -27.92 12.80 9.79
C LYS A 246 -26.97 11.98 10.65
N TRP A 247 -26.39 10.93 10.08
CA TRP A 247 -25.28 10.19 10.67
C TRP A 247 -24.06 10.40 9.80
N ILE A 248 -22.95 10.83 10.39
CA ILE A 248 -21.68 11.01 9.71
C ILE A 248 -20.59 10.21 10.41
N LYS A 249 -19.61 9.75 9.63
CA LYS A 249 -18.44 9.05 10.13
C LYS A 249 -17.19 9.85 9.83
N LEU A 250 -16.40 10.08 10.86
CA LEU A 250 -15.08 10.66 10.81
C LEU A 250 -14.08 9.52 10.93
N LYS A 251 -13.30 9.31 9.88
CA LYS A 251 -12.15 8.42 9.91
C LYS A 251 -10.92 9.27 9.71
N PRO A 252 -9.79 8.98 10.37
CA PRO A 252 -8.50 9.52 9.94
C PRO A 252 -8.32 9.11 8.47
N ASP A 253 -8.45 10.08 7.57
CA ASP A 253 -8.31 9.85 6.15
C ASP A 253 -6.82 9.59 5.89
N TYR A 254 -6.39 8.32 5.87
CA TYR A 254 -4.97 7.96 5.65
C TYR A 254 -4.43 8.38 4.28
N ALA A 255 -5.27 8.90 3.40
CA ALA A 255 -4.89 9.44 2.10
C ALA A 255 -5.12 10.96 2.10
N GLY A 256 -4.03 11.73 2.11
CA GLY A 256 -4.07 13.18 1.85
C GLY A 256 -3.70 14.10 3.01
N MET A 257 -3.04 13.62 4.08
CA MET A 257 -2.71 14.46 5.25
C MET A 257 -1.21 14.47 5.58
N THR A 258 -0.67 15.70 5.68
CA THR A 258 0.75 16.12 5.79
C THR A 258 1.74 15.42 4.86
N GLN A 259 2.68 16.17 4.29
CA GLN A 259 3.82 15.55 3.60
C GLN A 259 4.50 14.58 4.56
N HIS A 260 4.96 13.44 4.04
CA HIS A 260 5.74 12.48 4.80
C HIS A 260 6.90 13.18 5.51
N LEU A 261 6.96 13.06 6.83
CA LEU A 261 7.93 13.72 7.68
C LEU A 261 9.00 12.72 8.10
N ASP A 262 10.21 12.88 7.59
CA ASP A 262 11.35 12.09 8.05
C ASP A 262 11.88 12.70 9.36
N VAL A 263 11.65 12.03 10.48
CA VAL A 263 11.96 12.49 11.84
C VAL A 263 12.80 11.46 12.59
N LEU A 264 13.47 11.88 13.66
CA LEU A 264 14.43 11.05 14.38
C LEU A 264 13.83 10.48 15.67
N VAL A 265 14.14 9.23 16.01
CA VAL A 265 13.80 8.66 17.33
C VAL A 265 14.67 9.29 18.41
N LEU A 266 14.07 9.90 19.42
CA LEU A 266 14.78 10.49 20.55
C LEU A 266 14.57 9.70 21.85
N GLY A 267 13.48 8.95 21.94
CA GLY A 267 13.10 8.25 23.17
C GLY A 267 12.09 7.13 22.95
N GLY A 268 11.87 6.34 23.99
CA GLY A 268 10.96 5.20 24.00
C GLY A 268 10.09 5.18 25.24
N TYR A 269 8.87 4.65 25.10
CA TYR A 269 7.95 4.38 26.20
C TYR A 269 7.65 2.89 26.27
N TYR A 270 7.73 2.31 27.47
CA TYR A 270 7.39 0.91 27.68
C TYR A 270 5.90 0.70 27.43
N GLY A 271 5.57 -0.36 26.70
CA GLY A 271 4.18 -0.75 26.51
C GLY A 271 3.58 -1.31 27.80
N GLU A 272 2.26 -1.23 27.88
CA GLU A 272 1.46 -1.92 28.90
C GLU A 272 0.86 -3.21 28.31
N GLY A 273 0.58 -4.21 29.16
CA GLY A 273 -0.05 -5.49 28.79
C GLY A 273 0.91 -6.67 28.50
N GLN A 274 0.39 -7.88 28.37
CA GLN A 274 1.19 -9.13 28.31
C GLN A 274 2.13 -9.26 27.09
N ARG A 275 1.82 -8.64 25.95
CA ARG A 275 2.64 -8.74 24.71
C ARG A 275 3.59 -7.56 24.48
N ARG A 276 3.33 -6.41 25.09
CA ARG A 276 4.15 -5.18 24.94
C ARG A 276 4.76 -4.71 26.26
N GLY A 277 4.37 -5.33 27.37
CA GLY A 277 4.85 -5.11 28.73
C GLY A 277 6.34 -5.32 28.84
N GLY A 278 7.03 -4.32 29.38
CA GLY A 278 8.48 -4.37 29.62
C GLY A 278 9.36 -4.04 28.40
N ALA A 279 8.78 -3.74 27.23
CA ALA A 279 9.53 -3.37 26.03
C ALA A 279 9.00 -2.08 25.40
N VAL A 280 9.89 -1.30 24.78
CA VAL A 280 9.56 -0.02 24.15
C VAL A 280 8.53 -0.23 23.03
N SER A 281 7.36 0.40 23.12
CA SER A 281 6.26 0.21 22.15
C SER A 281 5.80 1.49 21.48
N HIS A 282 6.12 2.64 22.08
CA HIS A 282 5.88 3.95 21.51
C HIS A 282 7.22 4.70 21.49
N PHE A 283 7.37 5.63 20.55
CA PHE A 283 8.61 6.36 20.36
C PHE A 283 8.36 7.86 20.44
N LEU A 284 9.23 8.56 21.18
CA LEU A 284 9.35 10.00 21.12
C LEU A 284 10.17 10.36 19.89
N LEU A 285 9.62 11.23 19.04
CA LEU A 285 10.22 11.69 17.81
C LEU A 285 10.65 13.14 17.93
N GLY A 286 11.68 13.51 17.19
CA GLY A 286 12.17 14.87 17.10
C GLY A 286 12.80 15.21 15.76
N VAL A 287 13.23 16.45 15.65
CA VAL A 287 13.86 17.03 14.47
C VAL A 287 15.19 17.66 14.87
N LEU A 288 16.11 17.84 13.93
CA LEU A 288 17.32 18.61 14.16
C LEU A 288 16.97 20.07 14.38
N GLN A 289 17.66 20.75 15.29
CA GLN A 289 17.46 22.19 15.43
C GLN A 289 17.96 22.95 14.20
N HIS A 290 19.11 22.52 13.65
CA HIS A 290 19.76 23.07 12.47
C HIS A 290 20.40 21.94 11.65
N PRO A 291 20.64 22.11 10.34
CA PRO A 291 21.39 21.14 9.53
C PRO A 291 22.79 20.87 10.11
N ILE A 292 23.27 19.64 10.00
CA ILE A 292 24.59 19.22 10.48
C ILE A 292 25.41 18.72 9.29
N ASP A 293 26.66 19.20 9.17
CA ASP A 293 27.62 18.68 8.21
C ASP A 293 28.13 17.30 8.69
N PRO A 294 27.98 16.23 7.90
CA PRO A 294 28.48 14.90 8.25
C PRO A 294 29.99 14.86 8.52
N ASN A 295 30.77 15.78 7.92
CA ASN A 295 32.21 15.85 8.14
C ASN A 295 32.60 16.50 9.47
N HIS A 296 31.66 17.21 10.11
CA HIS A 296 31.90 17.98 11.34
C HIS A 296 30.75 17.78 12.34
N VAL A 297 30.62 16.55 12.84
CA VAL A 297 29.58 16.21 13.83
C VAL A 297 29.93 16.83 15.19
N PRO A 298 29.08 17.73 15.74
CA PRO A 298 29.31 18.30 17.05
C PRO A 298 29.14 17.23 18.15
N LYS A 299 29.90 17.38 19.24
CA LYS A 299 29.81 16.47 20.40
C LYS A 299 28.40 16.45 21.03
N ASP A 300 27.69 17.58 20.95
CA ASP A 300 26.30 17.69 21.38
C ASP A 300 25.41 17.96 20.16
N ILE A 301 24.68 16.93 19.72
CA ILE A 301 23.84 16.99 18.53
C ILE A 301 22.53 17.71 18.88
N PRO A 302 22.26 18.89 18.30
CA PRO A 302 21.11 19.69 18.70
C PRO A 302 19.80 19.14 18.12
N VAL A 303 19.02 18.46 18.96
CA VAL A 303 17.69 17.94 18.62
C VAL A 303 16.60 18.67 19.39
N VAL A 304 15.39 18.69 18.84
CA VAL A 304 14.19 19.24 19.50
C VAL A 304 13.03 18.26 19.39
N SER A 305 12.34 18.01 20.51
CA SER A 305 11.20 17.08 20.56
C SER A 305 9.99 17.58 19.77
N PHE A 306 9.27 16.65 19.12
CA PHE A 306 8.20 16.97 18.17
C PHE A 306 6.88 16.24 18.43
N CYS A 307 6.86 14.90 18.40
CA CYS A 307 5.63 14.13 18.59
C CYS A 307 5.91 12.73 19.12
N LYS A 308 4.86 11.99 19.50
CA LYS A 308 4.92 10.60 19.96
C LYS A 308 4.22 9.72 18.94
N VAL A 309 4.83 8.60 18.53
CA VAL A 309 4.20 7.61 17.63
C VAL A 309 4.08 6.26 18.33
N GLY A 310 2.93 5.61 18.17
CA GLY A 310 2.63 4.29 18.76
C GLY A 310 1.99 3.28 17.80
N THR A 311 1.81 3.67 16.54
CA THR A 311 1.05 2.91 15.53
C THR A 311 1.69 3.02 14.15
N GLY A 312 1.43 2.04 13.28
CA GLY A 312 1.95 2.02 11.90
C GLY A 312 3.01 0.94 11.63
N TYR A 313 3.47 0.23 12.65
CA TYR A 313 4.37 -0.93 12.52
C TYR A 313 3.59 -2.24 12.63
N SER A 314 4.01 -3.25 11.86
CA SER A 314 3.75 -4.67 12.15
C SER A 314 4.46 -5.10 13.43
N LEU A 315 4.06 -6.25 13.99
CA LEU A 315 4.72 -6.78 15.20
C LEU A 315 6.18 -7.14 14.94
N GLU A 316 6.49 -7.64 13.74
CA GLU A 316 7.84 -8.03 13.32
C GLU A 316 8.76 -6.81 13.12
N GLU A 317 8.27 -5.75 12.47
CA GLU A 317 9.01 -4.49 12.32
C GLU A 317 9.32 -3.86 13.69
N LEU A 318 8.34 -3.89 14.60
CA LEU A 318 8.52 -3.36 15.95
C LEU A 318 9.57 -4.17 16.74
N ASP A 319 9.58 -5.49 16.61
CA ASP A 319 10.56 -6.35 17.29
C ASP A 319 11.98 -6.19 16.75
N THR A 320 12.11 -6.06 15.43
CA THR A 320 13.38 -5.77 14.74
C THR A 320 13.95 -4.44 15.23
N LEU A 321 13.12 -3.39 15.24
CA LEU A 321 13.51 -2.06 15.70
C LEU A 321 13.91 -2.06 17.18
N ARG A 322 13.19 -2.80 18.03
CA ARG A 322 13.52 -2.95 19.46
C ARG A 322 14.89 -3.58 19.64
N THR A 323 15.17 -4.65 18.91
CA THR A 323 16.44 -5.38 18.97
C THR A 323 17.60 -4.48 18.56
N GLN A 324 17.43 -3.69 17.49
CA GLN A 324 18.44 -2.76 17.01
C GLN A 324 18.72 -1.62 18.00
N LEU A 325 17.68 -1.02 18.59
CA LEU A 325 17.84 0.12 19.51
C LEU A 325 18.21 -0.31 20.94
N ALA A 326 18.00 -1.58 21.31
CA ALA A 326 18.24 -2.12 22.64
C ALA A 326 19.62 -1.75 23.25
N PRO A 327 20.75 -1.85 22.51
CA PRO A 327 22.07 -1.54 23.06
C PRO A 327 22.29 -0.06 23.37
N HIS A 328 21.46 0.83 22.81
CA HIS A 328 21.66 2.28 22.86
C HIS A 328 20.76 3.00 23.87
N TRP A 329 19.75 2.30 24.41
CA TRP A 329 18.83 2.86 25.39
C TRP A 329 19.54 3.23 26.70
N ARG A 330 19.18 4.41 27.21
CA ARG A 330 19.58 4.93 28.51
C ARG A 330 18.33 5.33 29.29
N PRO A 331 18.26 5.07 30.59
CA PRO A 331 17.11 5.44 31.39
C PRO A 331 16.94 6.95 31.44
N TRP A 332 15.69 7.41 31.40
CA TRP A 332 15.36 8.82 31.61
C TRP A 332 15.40 9.17 33.11
N GLU A 333 16.49 9.80 33.57
CA GLU A 333 16.61 10.20 34.98
C GLU A 333 15.88 11.53 35.27
N PRO A 334 15.10 11.65 36.37
CA PRO A 334 14.37 12.88 36.71
C PRO A 334 15.24 14.08 37.12
N ILE A 335 16.49 13.82 37.50
CA ILE A 335 17.39 14.80 38.12
C ILE A 335 18.13 15.61 37.02
N SER A 336 18.21 16.94 37.17
CA SER A 336 18.72 17.87 36.15
C SER A 336 20.11 17.53 35.62
N ASP A 337 21.02 17.13 36.51
CA ASP A 337 22.46 17.05 36.21
C ASP A 337 22.84 15.80 35.41
N LYS A 338 21.88 14.89 35.24
CA LYS A 338 22.05 13.65 34.47
C LYS A 338 21.17 13.60 33.21
N ARG A 339 20.41 14.66 32.94
CA ARG A 339 19.62 14.74 31.70
C ARG A 339 20.54 14.93 30.49
N PRO A 340 20.18 14.39 29.32
CA PRO A 340 21.05 14.47 28.15
C PRO A 340 21.15 15.91 27.67
N ALA A 341 22.38 16.38 27.44
CA ALA A 341 22.65 17.75 27.01
C ALA A 341 21.88 18.14 25.73
N HIS A 342 21.71 17.18 24.82
CA HIS A 342 21.03 17.38 23.53
C HIS A 342 19.54 17.73 23.65
N PHE A 343 18.89 17.48 24.79
CA PHE A 343 17.51 17.94 25.05
C PHE A 343 17.46 19.38 25.59
N ARG A 344 18.61 20.05 25.79
CA ARG A 344 18.73 21.47 26.16
C ARG A 344 17.84 21.88 27.33
N GLY A 345 17.84 21.06 28.38
CA GLY A 345 17.07 21.33 29.60
C GLY A 345 15.57 21.06 29.51
N TRP A 346 15.07 20.45 28.44
CA TRP A 346 13.67 20.02 28.34
C TRP A 346 13.30 19.01 29.43
N ALA A 347 12.22 19.31 30.16
CA ALA A 347 11.76 18.56 31.33
C ALA A 347 10.27 18.20 31.18
N PRO A 348 9.91 17.28 30.28
CA PRO A 348 8.52 16.85 30.12
C PRO A 348 8.00 16.17 31.39
N LYS A 349 6.69 16.31 31.63
CA LYS A 349 5.98 15.69 32.76
C LYS A 349 4.89 14.75 32.25
N GLY A 350 4.45 13.82 33.10
CA GLY A 350 3.37 12.88 32.79
C GLY A 350 3.69 11.99 31.58
N ASP A 351 2.68 11.72 30.75
CA ASP A 351 2.77 10.81 29.58
C ASP A 351 3.70 11.31 28.45
N VAL A 352 4.12 12.57 28.49
CA VAL A 352 5.08 13.12 27.52
C VAL A 352 6.50 12.68 27.85
N ARG A 353 6.80 12.39 29.12
CA ARG A 353 8.15 12.01 29.55
C ARG A 353 8.46 10.59 29.09
N PRO A 354 9.49 10.36 28.25
CA PRO A 354 9.87 9.02 27.84
C PRO A 354 10.48 8.23 29.01
N ASP A 355 10.42 6.91 28.93
CA ASP A 355 11.05 6.02 29.93
C ASP A 355 12.54 5.84 29.66
N VAL A 356 12.91 5.83 28.38
CA VAL A 356 14.28 5.70 27.88
C VAL A 356 14.57 6.70 26.77
N TRP A 357 15.83 7.04 26.60
CA TRP A 357 16.35 7.88 25.52
C TRP A 357 17.60 7.25 24.91
N LEU A 358 18.00 7.72 23.73
CA LEU A 358 19.24 7.28 23.12
C LEU A 358 20.01 8.46 22.48
N PRO A 359 21.34 8.38 22.31
CA PRO A 359 22.10 9.40 21.61
C PRO A 359 21.62 9.57 20.15
N PRO A 360 21.43 10.80 19.63
CA PRO A 360 20.91 11.02 18.28
C PRO A 360 21.71 10.35 17.15
N ASP A 361 23.03 10.22 17.31
CA ASP A 361 23.94 9.56 16.37
C ASP A 361 23.77 8.04 16.30
N GLN A 362 23.15 7.44 17.31
CA GLN A 362 22.81 6.01 17.38
C GLN A 362 21.33 5.75 17.06
N SER A 363 20.65 6.75 16.50
CA SER A 363 19.22 6.70 16.22
C SER A 363 18.89 6.33 14.78
N VAL A 364 17.61 6.08 14.54
CA VAL A 364 17.06 5.74 13.25
C VAL A 364 16.04 6.79 12.81
N CYS A 365 16.07 7.11 11.52
CA CYS A 365 15.07 7.96 10.88
C CYS A 365 13.76 7.19 10.68
N MET A 366 12.64 7.87 10.89
CA MET A 366 11.30 7.34 10.70
C MET A 366 10.51 8.27 9.79
N GLU A 367 9.88 7.71 8.77
CA GLU A 367 8.93 8.42 7.94
C GLU A 367 7.56 8.35 8.62
N VAL A 368 7.09 9.47 9.14
CA VAL A 368 5.77 9.58 9.78
C VAL A 368 4.84 10.48 8.98
N TYR A 369 3.55 10.20 9.10
CA TYR A 369 2.49 11.04 8.56
C TYR A 369 1.37 11.13 9.57
N GLY A 370 0.56 12.18 9.47
CA GLY A 370 -0.57 12.39 10.36
C GLY A 370 -1.57 13.34 9.76
N PHE A 371 -2.62 13.65 10.52
CA PHE A 371 -3.71 14.50 10.09
C PHE A 371 -3.26 15.94 9.84
N GLU A 372 -2.53 16.52 10.80
CA GLU A 372 -2.10 17.90 10.70
C GLU A 372 -0.94 18.23 11.64
N LEU A 373 -0.11 19.22 11.26
CA LEU A 373 0.75 19.91 12.21
C LEU A 373 -0.11 20.88 13.02
N THR A 374 -0.13 20.74 14.34
CA THR A 374 -0.85 21.63 15.27
C THR A 374 0.12 22.23 16.29
N TYR A 375 -0.28 23.31 16.95
CA TYR A 375 0.52 23.89 18.02
C TYR A 375 0.41 23.03 19.28
N SER A 376 1.52 22.85 19.98
CA SER A 376 1.57 22.10 21.25
C SER A 376 2.60 22.71 22.19
N THR A 377 2.27 22.76 23.47
CA THR A 377 3.19 23.15 24.55
C THR A 377 3.93 21.96 25.14
N GLN A 378 3.59 20.73 24.74
CA GLN A 378 4.17 19.50 25.27
C GLN A 378 5.58 19.24 24.71
N PHE A 379 5.86 19.71 23.50
CA PHE A 379 7.09 19.44 22.75
C PHE A 379 7.88 20.71 22.46
N GLN A 380 9.21 20.62 22.38
CA GLN A 380 10.10 21.79 22.24
C GLN A 380 9.93 22.54 20.92
N THR A 381 9.52 21.84 19.85
CA THR A 381 9.23 22.46 18.56
C THR A 381 8.08 23.47 18.62
N GLY A 382 7.27 23.48 19.68
CA GLY A 382 6.01 24.24 19.74
C GLY A 382 4.92 23.68 18.81
N LEU A 383 5.21 22.58 18.13
CA LEU A 383 4.36 21.91 17.17
C LEU A 383 4.25 20.43 17.55
N THR A 384 3.19 19.78 17.07
CA THR A 384 3.09 18.32 17.10
C THR A 384 2.32 17.82 15.90
N LEU A 385 2.50 16.55 15.57
CA LEU A 385 1.75 15.88 14.54
C LEU A 385 0.55 15.18 15.16
N ARG A 386 -0.65 15.50 14.68
CA ARG A 386 -1.87 14.86 15.14
C ARG A 386 -2.12 13.56 14.38
N PHE A 387 -2.52 12.50 15.07
CA PHE A 387 -2.62 11.13 14.52
C PHE A 387 -1.34 10.64 13.84
N PRO A 388 -0.17 10.76 14.49
CA PRO A 388 1.07 10.31 13.91
C PRO A 388 1.03 8.79 13.71
N ARG A 389 1.38 8.36 12.50
CA ARG A 389 1.59 6.96 12.15
C ARG A 389 2.93 6.81 11.47
N LEU A 390 3.60 5.70 11.78
CA LEU A 390 4.74 5.28 10.99
C LEU A 390 4.25 4.84 9.61
N LYS A 391 4.92 5.33 8.57
CA LYS A 391 4.82 4.78 7.21
C LYS A 391 5.95 3.80 6.92
N ALA A 392 7.17 4.17 7.27
CA ALA A 392 8.35 3.33 7.08
C ALA A 392 9.45 3.71 8.08
N ILE A 393 10.25 2.72 8.47
CA ILE A 393 11.55 2.96 9.13
C ILE A 393 12.57 3.20 8.03
N ARG A 394 13.25 4.34 8.06
CA ARG A 394 14.12 4.83 6.99
C ARG A 394 15.56 4.41 7.22
N TYR A 395 15.84 3.11 7.09
CA TYR A 395 17.21 2.58 7.17
C TYR A 395 18.12 3.07 6.02
N ASP A 396 17.52 3.58 4.95
CA ASP A 396 18.19 4.26 3.85
C ASP A 396 18.71 5.66 4.23
N LYS A 397 18.31 6.20 5.38
CA LYS A 397 18.69 7.54 5.85
C LYS A 397 19.51 7.49 7.12
N GLN A 398 20.56 8.31 7.15
CA GLN A 398 21.33 8.57 8.36
C GLN A 398 20.61 9.57 9.29
N TRP A 399 20.95 9.56 10.57
CA TRP A 399 20.33 10.41 11.59
C TRP A 399 20.40 11.91 11.27
N HIS A 400 21.46 12.37 10.59
CA HIS A 400 21.67 13.78 10.24
C HIS A 400 20.82 14.23 9.03
N GLU A 401 20.13 13.31 8.35
CA GLU A 401 19.27 13.57 7.19
C GLU A 401 17.78 13.76 7.56
N CYS A 402 17.44 13.66 8.86
CA CYS A 402 16.08 13.95 9.31
C CYS A 402 15.74 15.44 9.20
N LEU A 403 14.44 15.75 9.27
CA LEU A 403 13.93 17.11 9.19
C LEU A 403 14.59 18.04 10.20
N THR A 404 14.69 19.31 9.82
CA THR A 404 15.09 20.40 10.71
C THR A 404 13.89 21.20 11.22
N LEU A 405 14.05 21.91 12.34
CA LEU A 405 13.03 22.79 12.92
C LEU A 405 12.56 23.87 11.92
N SER A 406 13.48 24.41 11.11
CA SER A 406 13.15 25.41 10.08
C SER A 406 12.26 24.81 8.98
N GLN A 407 12.58 23.59 8.50
CA GLN A 407 11.75 22.88 7.53
C GLN A 407 10.37 22.54 8.11
N LEU A 408 10.31 22.06 9.36
CA LEU A 408 9.04 21.77 10.03
C LEU A 408 8.15 23.02 10.15
N ASN A 409 8.73 24.17 10.50
CA ASN A 409 8.01 25.45 10.57
C ASN A 409 7.56 25.92 9.18
N ALA A 410 8.37 25.72 8.14
CA ALA A 410 8.00 26.02 6.76
C ALA A 410 6.78 25.19 6.31
N LEU A 411 6.77 23.88 6.64
CA LEU A 411 5.64 22.99 6.36
C LEU A 411 4.36 23.45 7.08
N LYS A 412 4.45 23.86 8.35
CA LYS A 412 3.32 24.46 9.08
C LYS A 412 2.83 25.76 8.43
N GLY A 413 3.74 26.61 7.96
CA GLY A 413 3.43 27.86 7.25
C GLY A 413 2.67 27.61 5.94
N GLN A 414 3.11 26.63 5.16
CA GLN A 414 2.42 26.20 3.93
C GLN A 414 1.02 25.66 4.23
N GLN A 415 0.88 24.85 5.28
CA GLN A 415 -0.40 24.30 5.72
C GLN A 415 -1.37 25.40 6.20
N LEU A 416 -0.88 26.42 6.91
CA LEU A 416 -1.67 27.60 7.29
C LEU A 416 -2.06 28.45 6.08
N GLY A 417 -1.20 28.56 5.06
CA GLY A 417 -1.51 29.28 3.82
C GLY A 417 -2.60 28.62 2.97
N GLN A 418 -2.75 27.30 3.05
CA GLN A 418 -3.86 26.55 2.45
C GLN A 418 -5.14 26.70 3.29
N LYS A 419 -5.03 26.67 4.62
CA LYS A 419 -6.17 26.90 5.54
C LYS A 419 -6.71 28.34 5.51
N LYS A 420 -5.85 29.37 5.52
CA LYS A 420 -6.27 30.79 5.42
C LYS A 420 -7.01 31.06 4.11
N ARG A 421 -6.51 30.55 2.98
CA ARG A 421 -7.24 30.67 1.70
C ARG A 421 -8.61 29.99 1.72
N ALA A 422 -8.76 28.89 2.45
CA ALA A 422 -10.05 28.23 2.63
C ALA A 422 -10.96 28.97 3.62
N VAL A 423 -10.40 29.58 4.68
CA VAL A 423 -11.14 30.30 5.73
C VAL A 423 -11.57 31.70 5.29
N ASP A 424 -10.72 32.45 4.59
CA ASP A 424 -11.02 33.79 4.07
C ASP A 424 -12.09 33.75 2.97
N VAL A 425 -12.14 32.66 2.20
CA VAL A 425 -13.23 32.37 1.24
C VAL A 425 -14.53 31.97 1.94
N VAL A 426 -14.45 31.43 3.16
CA VAL A 426 -15.59 30.98 3.98
C VAL A 426 -16.15 32.10 4.87
N LEU A 427 -15.36 33.12 5.24
CA LEU A 427 -15.76 34.21 6.13
C LEU A 427 -16.28 35.47 5.42
N GLY A 428 -16.34 35.49 4.08
CA GLY A 428 -17.06 36.53 3.34
C GLY A 428 -16.43 37.93 3.36
N GLU A 429 -15.17 38.10 3.76
CA GLU A 429 -14.47 39.39 3.64
C GLU A 429 -14.05 39.64 2.18
N GLN A 430 -14.89 40.38 1.44
CA GLN A 430 -14.53 40.87 0.12
C GLN A 430 -13.57 42.06 0.24
N LYS A 431 -12.29 41.87 -0.14
CA LYS A 431 -11.41 43.01 -0.49
C LYS A 431 -11.68 43.49 -1.92
N PRO A 432 -11.59 44.81 -2.17
CA PRO A 432 -11.99 45.41 -3.44
C PRO A 432 -11.06 45.00 -4.58
N LYS A 433 -11.66 44.63 -5.71
CA LYS A 433 -10.99 44.17 -6.94
C LYS A 433 -10.07 45.27 -7.49
N LYS A 434 -8.75 45.04 -7.47
CA LYS A 434 -7.82 45.75 -8.37
C LYS A 434 -7.77 45.02 -9.71
N ARG A 435 -8.03 45.76 -10.78
CA ARG A 435 -7.92 45.35 -12.19
C ARG A 435 -6.46 45.08 -12.58
N LYS A 436 -6.23 44.00 -13.35
CA LYS A 436 -5.15 43.70 -14.33
C LYS A 436 -5.05 42.16 -14.45
N ASN A 437 -4.88 41.48 -15.59
CA ASN A 437 -4.89 41.78 -17.02
C ASN A 437 -5.24 40.44 -17.75
N ASP A 438 -5.96 40.52 -18.86
CA ASP A 438 -6.57 39.42 -19.64
C ASP A 438 -5.60 38.60 -20.52
N ALA A 439 -4.54 38.03 -19.97
CA ALA A 439 -3.69 37.10 -20.73
C ALA A 439 -3.12 36.00 -19.83
N GLU A 440 -3.97 35.02 -19.50
CA GLU A 440 -3.65 33.64 -19.05
C GLU A 440 -4.75 33.14 -18.11
N ARG A 441 -5.92 32.79 -18.67
CA ARG A 441 -6.87 31.80 -18.11
C ARG A 441 -8.12 31.73 -18.98
N ARG A 442 -8.03 30.96 -20.05
CA ARG A 442 -9.19 30.23 -20.57
C ARG A 442 -8.99 28.75 -20.25
N ARG A 443 -9.34 28.35 -19.03
CA ARG A 443 -9.83 27.00 -18.75
C ARG A 443 -11.04 27.10 -17.83
N SER A 444 -12.03 26.32 -18.20
CA SER A 444 -13.46 26.45 -17.95
C SER A 444 -13.88 26.30 -16.50
N THR A 445 -14.93 27.03 -16.17
CA THR A 445 -15.76 27.01 -14.97
C THR A 445 -16.55 25.71 -14.79
N LEU A 446 -15.86 24.59 -14.55
CA LEU A 446 -16.46 23.30 -14.18
C LEU A 446 -15.49 22.55 -13.24
N ASP A 447 -15.23 23.09 -12.05
CA ASP A 447 -14.67 22.28 -10.97
C ASP A 447 -15.16 22.76 -9.60
N ARG A 448 -16.47 22.64 -9.41
CA ARG A 448 -17.11 22.73 -8.10
C ARG A 448 -17.95 21.47 -7.90
N GLY A 449 -17.47 20.63 -6.99
CA GLY A 449 -18.29 19.75 -6.16
C GLY A 449 -19.14 18.73 -6.93
N HIS A 450 -18.53 17.62 -7.32
CA HIS A 450 -19.20 16.33 -7.41
C HIS A 450 -18.40 15.33 -6.58
N VAL A 451 -19.07 14.35 -5.95
CA VAL A 451 -18.40 13.14 -5.46
C VAL A 451 -17.91 12.39 -6.71
N GLY A 452 -16.78 12.82 -7.24
CA GLY A 452 -16.17 12.26 -8.42
C GLY A 452 -15.37 11.03 -8.03
N VAL A 453 -15.55 9.96 -8.79
CA VAL A 453 -14.46 9.02 -9.03
C VAL A 453 -13.22 9.85 -9.37
N SER A 454 -12.07 9.60 -8.74
CA SER A 454 -10.82 10.32 -9.05
C SER A 454 -10.66 10.43 -10.57
N ILE A 455 -10.13 11.54 -11.08
CA ILE A 455 -9.94 11.77 -12.53
C ILE A 455 -9.18 10.59 -13.18
N GLU A 456 -8.28 9.97 -12.42
CA GLU A 456 -7.51 8.79 -12.84
C GLU A 456 -8.36 7.51 -12.99
N TYR A 457 -9.58 7.49 -12.46
CA TYR A 457 -10.52 6.37 -12.49
C TYR A 457 -11.80 6.71 -13.26
N SER A 458 -11.99 7.96 -13.67
CA SER A 458 -13.07 8.35 -14.59
C SER A 458 -12.70 7.98 -16.01
N GLN A 459 -13.71 7.69 -16.83
CA GLN A 459 -13.55 7.57 -18.28
C GLN A 459 -13.26 8.95 -18.88
N ALA A 460 -12.41 9.00 -19.90
CA ALA A 460 -12.13 10.21 -20.65
C ALA A 460 -13.40 10.78 -21.30
N ASN A 461 -13.42 12.10 -21.49
CA ASN A 461 -14.47 12.72 -22.30
C ASN A 461 -14.22 12.37 -23.78
N MET A 462 -15.17 11.64 -24.37
CA MET A 462 -15.14 11.15 -25.75
C MET A 462 -15.84 12.12 -26.71
N ASP A 463 -16.69 13.01 -26.21
CA ASP A 463 -17.49 13.97 -27.01
C ASP A 463 -16.61 14.99 -27.75
N ILE A 464 -15.34 15.09 -27.36
CA ILE A 464 -14.33 15.99 -27.93
C ILE A 464 -13.35 15.27 -28.87
N VAL A 465 -13.54 13.97 -29.12
CA VAL A 465 -12.62 13.15 -29.91
C VAL A 465 -13.19 12.94 -31.30
N GLU A 466 -12.45 13.39 -32.32
CA GLU A 466 -12.78 13.12 -33.71
C GLU A 466 -12.28 11.71 -34.11
N ALA A 467 -13.11 10.97 -34.85
CA ALA A 467 -12.71 9.67 -35.38
C ALA A 467 -11.61 9.83 -36.44
N GLN A 468 -10.50 9.14 -36.24
CA GLN A 468 -9.30 9.16 -37.08
C GLN A 468 -9.21 7.91 -37.96
N SER A 469 -9.55 6.73 -37.41
CA SER A 469 -9.49 5.47 -38.14
C SER A 469 -10.42 4.42 -37.50
N THR A 470 -10.44 3.21 -38.06
CA THR A 470 -11.22 2.07 -37.56
C THR A 470 -10.35 0.85 -37.25
N ILE A 471 -9.05 1.03 -37.02
CA ILE A 471 -8.09 -0.08 -36.84
C ILE A 471 -8.39 -0.95 -35.62
N PHE A 472 -9.13 -0.43 -34.63
CA PHE A 472 -9.56 -1.19 -33.44
C PHE A 472 -11.06 -1.49 -33.42
N GLN A 473 -11.73 -1.40 -34.57
CA GLN A 473 -13.15 -1.69 -34.66
C GLN A 473 -13.47 -3.12 -34.22
N GLY A 474 -14.45 -3.27 -33.33
CA GLY A 474 -14.86 -4.57 -32.77
C GLY A 474 -14.06 -5.01 -31.54
N LEU A 475 -13.03 -4.27 -31.14
CA LEU A 475 -12.30 -4.51 -29.90
C LEU A 475 -12.80 -3.61 -28.76
N THR A 476 -12.80 -4.18 -27.56
CA THR A 476 -13.15 -3.48 -26.32
C THR A 476 -11.91 -3.35 -25.44
N PHE A 477 -11.64 -2.15 -24.92
CA PHE A 477 -10.49 -1.91 -24.05
C PHE A 477 -10.91 -1.39 -22.68
N CYS A 478 -10.21 -1.87 -21.65
CA CYS A 478 -10.24 -1.30 -20.31
C CYS A 478 -8.85 -0.80 -19.92
N VAL A 479 -8.67 0.53 -19.88
CA VAL A 479 -7.39 1.14 -19.52
C VAL A 479 -7.31 1.33 -18.02
N LEU A 480 -6.29 0.77 -17.39
CA LEU A 480 -6.10 0.88 -15.95
C LEU A 480 -5.36 2.17 -15.56
N PRO A 481 -5.61 2.73 -14.36
CA PRO A 481 -4.82 3.85 -13.86
C PRO A 481 -3.36 3.41 -13.64
N GLY A 482 -2.40 4.21 -14.11
CA GLY A 482 -0.98 3.90 -14.01
C GLY A 482 -0.09 5.03 -14.53
N LYS A 483 1.21 4.97 -14.24
CA LYS A 483 2.22 5.85 -14.82
C LYS A 483 2.75 5.21 -16.09
N TYR A 484 2.40 5.75 -17.24
CA TYR A 484 2.87 5.27 -18.54
C TYR A 484 4.17 6.00 -18.90
N ASP A 485 5.17 5.28 -19.41
CA ASP A 485 6.55 5.78 -19.56
C ASP A 485 6.71 6.86 -20.66
N ALA A 486 5.71 7.00 -21.53
CA ALA A 486 5.68 8.04 -22.55
C ALA A 486 5.26 9.41 -21.96
N LYS A 487 6.09 10.44 -22.17
CA LYS A 487 5.83 11.82 -21.72
C LYS A 487 4.47 12.32 -22.21
N GLY A 488 3.59 12.67 -21.28
CA GLY A 488 2.27 13.23 -21.58
C GLY A 488 1.18 12.19 -21.84
N VAL A 489 1.51 10.89 -21.80
CA VAL A 489 0.52 9.81 -21.93
C VAL A 489 -0.10 9.53 -20.56
N THR A 490 -1.40 9.73 -20.48
CA THR A 490 -2.25 9.43 -19.32
C THR A 490 -3.30 8.40 -19.70
N LYS A 491 -3.94 7.78 -18.70
CA LYS A 491 -5.11 6.90 -18.93
C LYS A 491 -6.14 7.57 -19.86
N ALA A 492 -6.45 8.84 -19.62
CA ALA A 492 -7.45 9.56 -20.40
C ALA A 492 -7.03 9.74 -21.86
N THR A 493 -5.76 10.06 -22.13
CA THR A 493 -5.28 10.19 -23.52
C THR A 493 -5.23 8.86 -24.25
N ILE A 494 -4.95 7.74 -23.55
CA ILE A 494 -4.98 6.40 -24.15
C ILE A 494 -6.43 6.02 -24.50
N GLU A 495 -7.39 6.27 -23.61
CA GLU A 495 -8.82 6.02 -23.89
C GLU A 495 -9.31 6.83 -25.08
N GLN A 496 -8.92 8.11 -25.18
CA GLN A 496 -9.24 8.95 -26.34
C GLN A 496 -8.58 8.45 -27.62
N LEU A 497 -7.31 8.02 -27.56
CA LEU A 497 -6.58 7.49 -28.71
C LEU A 497 -7.23 6.22 -29.25
N LEU A 498 -7.58 5.28 -28.37
CA LEU A 498 -8.25 4.04 -28.73
C LEU A 498 -9.63 4.33 -29.35
N PHE A 499 -10.40 5.24 -28.76
CA PHE A 499 -11.71 5.62 -29.29
C PHE A 499 -11.64 6.32 -30.64
N ALA A 500 -10.69 7.25 -30.83
CA ALA A 500 -10.44 7.89 -32.11
C ALA A 500 -10.14 6.88 -33.22
N ASN A 501 -9.61 5.71 -32.87
CA ASN A 501 -9.22 4.65 -33.80
C ASN A 501 -10.24 3.48 -33.83
N GLY A 502 -11.48 3.71 -33.36
CA GLY A 502 -12.62 2.80 -33.55
C GLY A 502 -12.88 1.79 -32.43
N ALA A 503 -12.15 1.87 -31.31
CA ALA A 503 -12.34 0.96 -30.18
C ALA A 503 -13.55 1.30 -29.29
N THR A 504 -14.09 0.28 -28.61
CA THR A 504 -15.05 0.48 -27.51
C THR A 504 -14.33 0.57 -26.17
N ILE A 505 -14.66 1.54 -25.31
CA ILE A 505 -13.99 1.71 -24.01
C ILE A 505 -14.91 1.34 -22.86
N THR A 506 -14.42 0.50 -21.93
CA THR A 506 -15.13 0.09 -20.72
C THR A 506 -14.28 0.30 -19.46
N GLN A 507 -14.92 0.67 -18.35
CA GLN A 507 -14.23 0.89 -17.06
C GLN A 507 -14.26 -0.33 -16.14
N ASN A 508 -15.19 -1.25 -16.39
CA ASN A 508 -15.44 -2.45 -15.59
C ASN A 508 -15.89 -3.58 -16.53
N PRO A 509 -14.94 -4.23 -17.23
CA PRO A 509 -15.24 -5.38 -18.07
C PRO A 509 -15.85 -6.51 -17.23
N HIS A 510 -16.84 -7.18 -17.81
CA HIS A 510 -17.57 -8.27 -17.17
C HIS A 510 -17.84 -9.36 -18.20
N PRO A 511 -17.56 -10.65 -17.94
CA PRO A 511 -17.54 -11.70 -18.97
C PRO A 511 -18.87 -11.94 -19.69
N LYS A 512 -19.99 -11.60 -19.04
CA LYS A 512 -21.34 -11.70 -19.66
C LYS A 512 -21.71 -10.51 -20.53
N LEU A 513 -21.00 -9.39 -20.40
CA LEU A 513 -21.30 -8.13 -21.09
C LEU A 513 -20.24 -7.78 -22.12
N HIS A 514 -19.01 -8.26 -21.92
CA HIS A 514 -17.87 -8.00 -22.78
C HIS A 514 -17.17 -9.33 -23.00
N ASP A 515 -17.13 -9.75 -24.27
CA ASP A 515 -16.58 -11.03 -24.69
C ASP A 515 -15.06 -11.07 -24.37
N PRO A 516 -14.59 -12.05 -23.59
CA PRO A 516 -13.17 -12.23 -23.30
C PRO A 516 -12.25 -12.31 -24.52
N GLN A 517 -12.74 -12.76 -25.68
CA GLN A 517 -11.91 -12.86 -26.89
C GLN A 517 -11.65 -11.51 -27.58
N THR A 518 -12.54 -10.55 -27.40
CA THR A 518 -12.44 -9.21 -28.02
C THR A 518 -12.16 -8.10 -27.00
N THR A 519 -12.06 -8.45 -25.71
CA THR A 519 -11.82 -7.50 -24.61
C THR A 519 -10.38 -7.58 -24.09
N VAL A 520 -9.69 -6.44 -24.11
CA VAL A 520 -8.28 -6.32 -23.72
C VAL A 520 -8.12 -5.34 -22.55
N ILE A 521 -7.32 -5.70 -21.56
CA ILE A 521 -6.98 -4.83 -20.43
C ILE A 521 -5.63 -4.16 -20.70
N VAL A 522 -5.56 -2.84 -20.59
CA VAL A 522 -4.31 -2.08 -20.79
C VAL A 522 -3.76 -1.69 -19.43
N ALA A 523 -2.50 -2.04 -19.16
CA ALA A 523 -1.82 -1.73 -17.91
C ALA A 523 -0.47 -1.04 -18.17
N ALA A 524 -0.07 -0.17 -17.25
CA ALA A 524 1.24 0.49 -17.31
C ALA A 524 2.38 -0.43 -16.82
N SER A 525 2.09 -1.31 -15.86
CA SER A 525 3.04 -2.29 -15.34
C SER A 525 2.30 -3.54 -14.85
N ALA A 526 3.05 -4.60 -14.54
CA ALA A 526 2.54 -5.80 -13.87
C ALA A 526 2.11 -5.55 -12.42
N ASP A 527 2.51 -4.42 -11.84
CA ASP A 527 2.26 -4.06 -10.45
C ASP A 527 0.89 -3.41 -10.26
N GLY A 528 0.26 -3.70 -9.13
CA GLY A 528 -0.94 -3.01 -8.68
C GLY A 528 -2.15 -3.92 -8.47
N VAL A 529 -3.03 -3.51 -7.55
CA VAL A 529 -4.12 -4.35 -7.05
C VAL A 529 -5.13 -4.71 -8.14
N ARG A 530 -5.48 -3.78 -9.05
CA ARG A 530 -6.44 -4.07 -10.14
C ARG A 530 -5.83 -4.99 -11.20
N VAL A 531 -4.57 -4.77 -11.58
CA VAL A 531 -3.83 -5.62 -12.52
C VAL A 531 -3.74 -7.04 -11.96
N GLY A 532 -3.28 -7.17 -10.71
CA GLY A 532 -3.20 -8.47 -10.02
C GLY A 532 -4.54 -9.19 -9.89
N ASN A 533 -5.65 -8.48 -9.76
CA ASN A 533 -6.99 -9.10 -9.76
C ASN A 533 -7.37 -9.67 -11.12
N TYR A 534 -7.09 -8.97 -12.23
CA TYR A 534 -7.36 -9.50 -13.57
C TYR A 534 -6.46 -10.67 -13.93
N ILE A 535 -5.17 -10.61 -13.55
CA ILE A 535 -4.23 -11.72 -13.69
C ILE A 535 -4.75 -12.96 -12.96
N LYS A 536 -5.20 -12.81 -11.70
CA LYS A 536 -5.78 -13.93 -10.92
C LYS A 536 -7.07 -14.50 -11.53
N GLN A 537 -7.88 -13.67 -12.16
CA GLN A 537 -9.12 -14.11 -12.83
C GLN A 537 -8.82 -14.89 -14.12
N ALA A 538 -7.68 -14.64 -14.75
CA ALA A 538 -7.20 -15.31 -15.96
C ALA A 538 -8.18 -15.30 -17.16
N THR A 539 -9.15 -14.39 -17.15
CA THR A 539 -10.21 -14.33 -18.16
C THR A 539 -9.82 -13.47 -19.36
N TYR A 540 -9.23 -12.30 -19.12
CA TYR A 540 -8.85 -11.33 -20.15
C TYR A 540 -7.33 -11.29 -20.33
N ASN A 541 -6.89 -10.95 -21.54
CA ASN A 541 -5.50 -10.60 -21.81
C ASN A 541 -5.18 -9.22 -21.23
N VAL A 542 -4.02 -9.08 -20.59
CA VAL A 542 -3.48 -7.82 -20.06
C VAL A 542 -2.24 -7.45 -20.85
N VAL A 543 -2.24 -6.28 -21.47
CA VAL A 543 -1.19 -5.82 -22.40
C VAL A 543 -0.61 -4.48 -21.99
N TYR A 544 0.63 -4.24 -22.41
CA TYR A 544 1.27 -2.94 -22.32
C TYR A 544 0.72 -1.96 -23.35
N VAL A 545 0.93 -0.66 -23.11
CA VAL A 545 0.43 0.40 -24.00
C VAL A 545 1.20 0.46 -25.32
N ASP A 546 2.43 -0.04 -25.37
CA ASP A 546 3.35 0.08 -26.50
C ASP A 546 2.78 -0.47 -27.80
N TRP A 547 2.11 -1.63 -27.76
CA TRP A 547 1.43 -2.18 -28.94
C TRP A 547 0.38 -1.23 -29.52
N ILE A 548 -0.38 -0.54 -28.66
CA ILE A 548 -1.41 0.42 -29.08
C ILE A 548 -0.75 1.60 -29.78
N LEU A 549 0.34 2.11 -29.22
CA LEU A 549 1.09 3.23 -29.81
C LEU A 549 1.69 2.84 -31.17
N ARG A 550 2.24 1.63 -31.30
CA ARG A 550 2.76 1.11 -32.58
C ARG A 550 1.66 1.01 -33.64
N CYS A 551 0.53 0.37 -33.33
CA CYS A 551 -0.58 0.23 -34.27
C CYS A 551 -1.15 1.57 -34.74
N VAL A 552 -1.23 2.54 -33.83
CA VAL A 552 -1.68 3.91 -34.19
C VAL A 552 -0.62 4.62 -35.04
N GLN A 553 0.67 4.43 -34.77
CA GLN A 553 1.73 5.03 -35.57
C GLN A 553 1.76 4.46 -37.00
N THR A 554 1.58 3.15 -37.16
CA THR A 554 1.59 2.47 -38.46
C THR A 554 0.23 2.47 -39.16
N GLN A 555 -0.83 2.90 -38.47
CA GLN A 555 -2.22 2.88 -38.94
C GLN A 555 -2.68 1.48 -39.39
N VAL A 556 -2.09 0.43 -38.80
CA VAL A 556 -2.41 -0.98 -39.06
C VAL A 556 -2.44 -1.70 -37.72
N GLN A 557 -3.38 -2.65 -37.58
CA GLN A 557 -3.38 -3.54 -36.43
C GLN A 557 -2.23 -4.56 -36.58
N GLU A 558 -1.09 -4.27 -35.95
CA GLU A 558 0.06 -5.16 -35.96
C GLU A 558 -0.24 -6.47 -35.22
N PRO A 559 0.33 -7.61 -35.66
CA PRO A 559 0.28 -8.85 -34.89
C PRO A 559 0.84 -8.66 -33.49
N TRP A 560 0.23 -9.33 -32.51
CA TRP A 560 0.71 -9.31 -31.13
C TRP A 560 2.06 -10.01 -30.99
N LYS A 561 2.98 -9.38 -30.27
CA LYS A 561 4.24 -10.00 -29.84
C LYS A 561 4.12 -10.54 -28.42
N ALA A 562 4.92 -11.53 -28.06
CA ALA A 562 4.97 -12.05 -26.69
C ALA A 562 5.30 -10.96 -25.66
N THR A 563 6.17 -10.00 -26.02
CA THR A 563 6.58 -8.87 -25.19
C THR A 563 5.49 -7.83 -24.95
N ASP A 564 4.41 -7.84 -25.73
CA ASP A 564 3.29 -6.90 -25.55
C ASP A 564 2.38 -7.29 -24.38
N TYR A 565 2.49 -8.53 -23.86
CA TYR A 565 1.64 -9.05 -22.78
C TYR A 565 2.27 -8.83 -21.41
N VAL A 566 1.51 -8.23 -20.51
CA VAL A 566 1.72 -8.31 -19.06
C VAL A 566 1.27 -9.68 -18.55
N PHE A 567 0.15 -10.17 -19.10
CA PHE A 567 -0.42 -11.47 -18.82
C PHE A 567 -1.27 -11.94 -19.99
N ALA A 568 -1.01 -13.15 -20.47
CA ALA A 568 -1.84 -13.82 -21.47
C ALA A 568 -2.76 -14.84 -20.77
N ASN A 569 -4.02 -14.90 -21.20
CA ASN A 569 -4.94 -15.93 -20.72
C ASN A 569 -4.49 -17.34 -21.19
N PRO A 570 -5.05 -18.44 -20.65
CA PRO A 570 -4.57 -19.79 -20.95
C PRO A 570 -4.58 -20.16 -22.44
N GLU A 571 -5.60 -19.72 -23.19
CA GLU A 571 -5.73 -19.96 -24.62
C GLU A 571 -4.66 -19.22 -25.42
N THR A 572 -4.47 -17.93 -25.14
CA THR A 572 -3.45 -17.10 -25.79
C THR A 572 -2.04 -17.60 -25.42
N THR A 573 -1.84 -18.04 -24.18
CA THR A 573 -0.57 -18.63 -23.72
C THR A 573 -0.23 -19.90 -24.49
N ALA A 574 -1.21 -20.76 -24.75
CA ALA A 574 -1.00 -21.98 -25.54
C ALA A 574 -0.56 -21.64 -26.97
N THR A 575 -1.19 -20.66 -27.60
CA THR A 575 -0.82 -20.18 -28.93
C THR A 575 0.58 -19.56 -28.94
N LEU A 576 0.90 -18.67 -27.98
CA LEU A 576 2.21 -18.02 -27.89
C LEU A 576 3.34 -19.04 -27.76
N LYS A 577 3.17 -20.12 -27.00
CA LYS A 577 4.15 -21.20 -26.86
C LYS A 577 4.48 -21.94 -28.17
N THR A 578 3.62 -21.86 -29.17
CA THR A 578 3.88 -22.45 -30.50
C THR A 578 4.65 -21.52 -31.44
N LEU A 579 4.65 -20.22 -31.14
CA LEU A 579 5.20 -19.17 -31.99
C LEU A 579 6.49 -18.55 -31.42
N TYR A 580 6.65 -18.61 -30.10
CA TYR A 580 7.75 -18.03 -29.36
C TYR A 580 8.37 -19.07 -28.43
N ASP A 581 9.68 -18.95 -28.24
CA ASP A 581 10.41 -19.74 -27.27
C ASP A 581 10.14 -19.28 -25.82
N ARG A 582 10.82 -19.92 -24.87
CA ARG A 582 10.69 -19.61 -23.44
C ARG A 582 11.27 -18.25 -23.03
N TYR A 583 12.06 -17.61 -23.90
CA TYR A 583 12.71 -16.33 -23.68
C TYR A 583 11.97 -15.17 -24.37
N GLY A 584 10.96 -15.49 -25.18
CA GLY A 584 10.14 -14.53 -25.90
C GLY A 584 10.65 -14.24 -27.31
N ASP A 585 11.60 -15.03 -27.82
CA ASP A 585 12.08 -14.94 -29.20
C ASP A 585 11.16 -15.71 -30.15
N SER A 586 10.95 -15.19 -31.36
CA SER A 586 10.05 -15.81 -32.34
C SER A 586 10.76 -16.94 -33.09
N PHE A 587 10.08 -18.07 -33.27
CA PHE A 587 10.61 -19.16 -34.10
C PHE A 587 10.65 -18.82 -35.60
N THR A 588 9.93 -17.78 -36.04
CA THR A 588 9.69 -17.50 -37.46
C THR A 588 10.05 -16.09 -37.91
N ALA A 589 10.27 -15.16 -36.97
CA ALA A 589 10.60 -13.77 -37.27
C ALA A 589 12.04 -13.45 -36.82
N PRO A 590 12.85 -12.75 -37.64
CA PRO A 590 14.19 -12.34 -37.24
C PRO A 590 14.16 -11.41 -36.01
N VAL A 591 15.02 -11.67 -35.03
CA VAL A 591 15.18 -10.82 -33.84
C VAL A 591 15.82 -9.48 -34.19
N THR A 592 15.28 -8.37 -33.65
CA THR A 592 15.89 -7.04 -33.80
C THR A 592 16.85 -6.74 -32.64
N ALA A 593 17.71 -5.72 -32.78
CA ALA A 593 18.61 -5.31 -31.71
C ALA A 593 17.87 -4.92 -30.42
N ASP A 594 16.71 -4.27 -30.54
CA ASP A 594 15.87 -3.86 -29.40
C ASP A 594 15.16 -5.06 -28.77
N ASP A 595 14.65 -5.99 -29.59
CA ASP A 595 14.05 -7.24 -29.11
C ASP A 595 15.11 -8.07 -28.35
N LEU A 596 16.33 -8.16 -28.89
CA LEU A 596 17.44 -8.87 -28.25
C LEU A 596 17.87 -8.21 -26.93
N ALA A 597 17.97 -6.88 -26.89
CA ALA A 597 18.28 -6.15 -25.65
C ALA A 597 17.21 -6.38 -24.57
N THR A 598 15.94 -6.47 -24.98
CA THR A 598 14.81 -6.76 -24.07
C THR A 598 14.87 -8.19 -23.54
N ILE A 599 15.09 -9.17 -24.43
CA ILE A 599 15.25 -10.58 -24.07
C ILE A 599 16.39 -10.75 -23.07
N LEU A 600 17.56 -10.16 -23.36
CA LEU A 600 18.73 -10.23 -22.47
C LEU A 600 18.50 -9.49 -21.15
N SER A 601 17.68 -8.44 -21.09
CA SER A 601 17.40 -7.73 -19.84
C SER A 601 16.47 -8.51 -18.88
N SER A 602 15.85 -9.60 -19.33
CA SER A 602 14.96 -10.41 -18.52
C SER A 602 15.71 -11.24 -17.48
N ALA A 603 15.44 -10.99 -16.20
CA ALA A 603 16.03 -11.72 -15.07
C ALA A 603 15.81 -13.24 -15.16
N ALA A 604 14.78 -13.71 -15.85
CA ALA A 604 14.50 -15.14 -16.05
C ALA A 604 15.56 -15.83 -16.93
N VAL A 605 16.18 -15.11 -17.86
CA VAL A 605 17.24 -15.64 -18.75
C VAL A 605 18.49 -15.92 -17.92
N PHE A 606 18.92 -14.99 -17.07
CA PHE A 606 20.15 -15.12 -16.30
C PHE A 606 19.99 -15.79 -14.93
N ALA A 607 18.78 -15.90 -14.37
CA ALA A 607 18.55 -16.60 -13.11
C ALA A 607 18.74 -18.14 -13.20
N THR A 608 18.72 -18.69 -14.41
CA THR A 608 18.89 -20.13 -14.66
C THR A 608 20.24 -20.51 -15.27
N ILE A 609 21.06 -19.52 -15.65
CA ILE A 609 22.37 -19.75 -16.25
C ILE A 609 23.43 -19.44 -15.19
N ASP A 610 24.16 -20.46 -14.77
CA ASP A 610 25.33 -20.27 -13.91
C ASP A 610 26.45 -19.62 -14.72
N MET A 611 26.48 -18.28 -14.71
CA MET A 611 27.50 -17.48 -15.37
C MET A 611 28.90 -17.62 -14.73
N SER A 612 29.05 -18.40 -13.64
CA SER A 612 30.36 -18.66 -13.03
C SER A 612 31.21 -19.63 -13.84
N MET A 613 30.59 -20.50 -14.65
CA MET A 613 31.26 -21.24 -15.71
C MET A 613 31.14 -20.49 -17.04
N GLY A 614 32.27 -20.24 -17.70
CA GLY A 614 32.25 -19.76 -19.08
C GLY A 614 31.52 -20.76 -19.98
N TRP A 615 30.64 -20.27 -20.85
CA TRP A 615 29.82 -21.08 -21.76
C TRP A 615 30.64 -22.08 -22.59
N GLN A 616 31.92 -21.77 -22.86
CA GLN A 616 32.85 -22.66 -23.54
C GLN A 616 33.06 -23.98 -22.79
N ARG A 617 33.13 -23.96 -21.44
CA ARG A 617 33.26 -25.17 -20.62
C ARG A 617 31.98 -25.99 -20.63
N MET A 618 30.83 -25.31 -20.58
CA MET A 618 29.53 -25.97 -20.68
C MET A 618 29.35 -26.66 -22.04
N LEU A 619 29.85 -26.03 -23.10
CA LEU A 619 29.80 -26.57 -24.46
C LEU A 619 30.78 -27.75 -24.64
N MET A 620 31.96 -27.71 -24.00
CA MET A 620 32.92 -28.83 -24.00
C MET A 620 32.36 -30.12 -23.38
N ASP A 621 31.37 -30.02 -22.49
CA ASP A 621 30.71 -31.18 -21.86
C ASP A 621 29.52 -31.72 -22.70
N GLN A 622 29.14 -31.07 -23.81
CA GLN A 622 28.09 -31.56 -24.71
C GLN A 622 28.64 -32.56 -25.74
N ASP A 623 27.75 -33.32 -26.38
CA ASP A 623 28.11 -34.21 -27.50
C ASP A 623 28.61 -33.45 -28.75
N ASP A 624 29.34 -34.16 -29.61
CA ASP A 624 29.99 -33.58 -30.80
C ASP A 624 28.99 -32.92 -31.76
N GLU A 625 27.79 -33.46 -31.90
CA GLU A 625 26.74 -32.92 -32.78
C GLU A 625 26.24 -31.56 -32.26
N THR A 626 26.04 -31.46 -30.95
CA THR A 626 25.67 -30.20 -30.28
C THR A 626 26.81 -29.19 -30.34
N GLN A 627 28.06 -29.62 -30.18
CA GLN A 627 29.22 -28.74 -30.31
C GLN A 627 29.34 -28.17 -31.73
N GLU A 628 29.17 -29.00 -32.75
CA GLU A 628 29.22 -28.61 -34.16
C GLU A 628 28.06 -27.66 -34.52
N ALA A 629 26.85 -27.92 -34.03
CA ALA A 629 25.69 -27.06 -34.25
C ALA A 629 25.83 -25.66 -33.62
N MET A 630 26.61 -25.56 -32.54
CA MET A 630 26.87 -24.29 -31.84
C MET A 630 28.05 -23.51 -32.42
N GLU A 631 28.85 -24.11 -33.29
CA GLU A 631 29.98 -23.46 -33.92
C GLU A 631 29.51 -22.58 -35.09
N THR A 632 29.97 -21.34 -35.09
CA THR A 632 29.58 -20.30 -36.05
C THR A 632 30.80 -19.47 -36.44
N SER A 633 30.68 -18.70 -37.50
CA SER A 633 31.68 -17.69 -37.88
C SER A 633 31.90 -16.60 -36.82
N GLY A 634 31.05 -16.54 -35.77
CA GLY A 634 31.18 -15.60 -34.66
C GLY A 634 31.91 -16.17 -33.43
N ASN A 635 32.17 -17.47 -33.36
CA ASN A 635 32.72 -18.10 -32.16
C ASN A 635 33.79 -19.17 -32.41
N PHE A 636 34.39 -19.22 -33.60
CA PHE A 636 35.37 -20.24 -34.01
C PHE A 636 36.60 -20.39 -33.09
N LEU A 637 36.91 -19.45 -32.18
CA LEU A 637 37.98 -19.60 -31.18
C LEU A 637 37.50 -20.21 -29.86
N TRP A 638 36.25 -20.68 -29.75
CA TRP A 638 35.66 -21.15 -28.49
C TRP A 638 36.40 -22.30 -27.82
N ARG A 639 37.13 -23.11 -28.59
CA ARG A 639 38.00 -24.19 -28.10
C ARG A 639 39.37 -23.71 -27.61
N CYS A 640 39.70 -22.45 -27.84
CA CYS A 640 41.01 -21.89 -27.50
C CYS A 640 40.99 -21.23 -26.12
N VAL A 641 41.87 -21.72 -25.24
CA VAL A 641 42.31 -21.00 -24.03
C VAL A 641 43.68 -20.40 -24.33
N VAL A 642 43.77 -19.09 -24.33
CA VAL A 642 44.90 -18.34 -24.86
C VAL A 642 45.54 -17.49 -23.78
N TYR A 643 46.86 -17.60 -23.63
CA TYR A 643 47.64 -16.57 -22.94
C TYR A 643 48.18 -15.59 -23.98
N VAL A 644 47.88 -14.31 -23.80
CA VAL A 644 48.36 -13.23 -24.68
C VAL A 644 49.44 -12.46 -23.94
N ASP A 645 50.66 -12.47 -24.47
CA ASP A 645 51.75 -11.72 -23.85
C ASP A 645 51.61 -10.23 -24.18
N MET A 646 51.15 -9.47 -23.19
CA MET A 646 50.78 -8.07 -23.37
C MET A 646 51.99 -7.17 -23.61
N ALA A 647 53.16 -7.49 -23.02
CA ALA A 647 54.46 -6.82 -23.22
C ALA A 647 54.44 -5.27 -23.34
N ASP A 648 53.50 -4.61 -22.65
CA ASP A 648 53.15 -3.17 -22.72
C ASP A 648 52.79 -2.66 -24.14
N ASP A 649 52.32 -3.55 -25.02
CA ASP A 649 51.91 -3.25 -26.38
C ASP A 649 50.37 -3.17 -26.49
N VAL A 650 49.87 -1.98 -26.82
CA VAL A 650 48.44 -1.72 -27.04
C VAL A 650 47.85 -2.61 -28.14
N HIS A 651 48.64 -3.05 -29.12
CA HIS A 651 48.16 -3.97 -30.15
C HIS A 651 47.87 -5.36 -29.58
N MET A 652 48.61 -5.80 -28.56
CA MET A 652 48.37 -7.10 -27.91
C MET A 652 47.11 -7.06 -27.04
N HIS A 653 46.74 -5.90 -26.49
CA HIS A 653 45.42 -5.70 -25.89
C HIS A 653 44.30 -5.92 -26.91
N HIS A 654 44.46 -5.41 -28.13
CA HIS A 654 43.47 -5.62 -29.19
C HIS A 654 43.40 -7.10 -29.60
N VAL A 655 44.54 -7.80 -29.71
CA VAL A 655 44.58 -9.25 -29.99
C VAL A 655 43.83 -10.05 -28.92
N ALA A 656 44.03 -9.74 -27.64
CA ALA A 656 43.29 -10.37 -26.54
C ALA A 656 41.78 -10.10 -26.61
N GLN A 657 41.38 -8.89 -27.01
CA GLN A 657 39.98 -8.56 -27.23
C GLN A 657 39.39 -9.34 -28.42
N CYS A 658 40.13 -9.47 -29.52
CA CYS A 658 39.72 -10.26 -30.68
C CYS A 658 39.50 -11.73 -30.30
N VAL A 659 40.42 -12.33 -29.53
CA VAL A 659 40.24 -13.71 -29.05
C VAL A 659 38.93 -13.88 -28.28
N ARG A 660 38.65 -12.96 -27.35
CA ARG A 660 37.40 -12.99 -26.57
C ARG A 660 36.16 -12.77 -27.43
N LEU A 661 36.23 -11.85 -28.38
CA LEU A 661 35.13 -11.52 -29.29
C LEU A 661 34.69 -12.74 -30.09
N TYR A 662 35.66 -13.54 -30.58
CA TYR A 662 35.39 -14.75 -31.35
C TYR A 662 35.34 -16.02 -30.49
N GLY A 663 34.99 -15.88 -29.22
CA GLY A 663 34.64 -16.99 -28.33
C GLY A 663 35.79 -17.60 -27.53
N GLY A 664 37.04 -17.23 -27.77
CA GLY A 664 38.18 -17.75 -27.02
C GLY A 664 38.27 -17.24 -25.59
N VAL A 665 38.90 -18.03 -24.71
CA VAL A 665 39.16 -17.67 -23.32
C VAL A 665 40.55 -17.07 -23.21
N VAL A 666 40.71 -15.89 -22.61
CA VAL A 666 42.02 -15.28 -22.38
C VAL A 666 42.41 -15.39 -20.90
N GLU A 667 43.42 -16.20 -20.61
CA GLU A 667 43.97 -16.42 -19.28
C GLU A 667 45.05 -15.37 -18.95
N PRO A 668 45.11 -14.86 -17.71
CA PRO A 668 46.10 -13.85 -17.32
C PRO A 668 47.49 -14.45 -17.05
N ALA A 669 47.61 -15.79 -16.98
CA ALA A 669 48.85 -16.49 -16.72
C ALA A 669 48.94 -17.79 -17.54
N ILE A 670 50.17 -18.27 -17.76
CA ILE A 670 50.41 -19.55 -18.43
C ILE A 670 50.15 -20.67 -17.40
N VAL A 671 48.95 -21.23 -17.45
CA VAL A 671 48.48 -22.33 -16.59
C VAL A 671 48.18 -23.57 -17.43
N SER A 672 47.96 -24.72 -16.78
CA SER A 672 47.78 -26.01 -17.46
C SER A 672 46.56 -26.10 -18.41
N THR A 673 45.61 -25.16 -18.31
CA THR A 673 44.45 -25.07 -19.21
C THR A 673 44.76 -24.31 -20.51
N VAL A 674 45.88 -23.58 -20.58
CA VAL A 674 46.25 -22.78 -21.74
C VAL A 674 46.60 -23.71 -22.90
N THR A 675 45.93 -23.48 -24.04
CA THR A 675 46.13 -24.20 -25.30
C THR A 675 47.09 -23.48 -26.24
N HIS A 676 47.11 -22.14 -26.21
CA HIS A 676 47.91 -21.31 -27.09
C HIS A 676 48.60 -20.18 -26.32
N VAL A 677 49.86 -19.92 -26.63
CA VAL A 677 50.61 -18.74 -26.17
C VAL A 677 50.84 -17.83 -27.36
N VAL A 678 50.30 -16.61 -27.31
CA VAL A 678 50.35 -15.64 -28.41
C VAL A 678 51.31 -14.51 -28.07
N LEU A 679 52.39 -14.42 -28.85
CA LEU A 679 53.44 -13.42 -28.73
C LEU A 679 53.23 -12.24 -29.71
N PRO A 680 53.80 -11.06 -29.42
CA PRO A 680 53.81 -9.96 -30.39
C PRO A 680 54.63 -10.31 -31.62
N ASP A 681 54.25 -9.76 -32.79
CA ASP A 681 54.98 -9.96 -34.04
C ASP A 681 56.29 -9.14 -34.08
N GLY A 682 57.26 -9.58 -34.89
CA GLY A 682 58.45 -8.78 -35.23
C GLY A 682 59.66 -9.04 -34.32
N THR A 683 60.53 -8.04 -34.16
CA THR A 683 61.87 -8.19 -33.55
C THR A 683 61.84 -8.56 -32.07
N ARG A 684 60.73 -8.27 -31.36
CA ARG A 684 60.55 -8.62 -29.94
C ARG A 684 60.14 -10.07 -29.71
N THR A 685 59.72 -10.80 -30.74
CA THR A 685 59.22 -12.18 -30.61
C THR A 685 60.20 -13.10 -29.88
N ALA A 686 61.48 -13.05 -30.23
CA ALA A 686 62.50 -13.91 -29.63
C ALA A 686 62.75 -13.58 -28.14
N GLU A 687 62.82 -12.28 -27.80
CA GLU A 687 62.95 -11.81 -26.42
C GLU A 687 61.76 -12.26 -25.56
N ARG A 688 60.54 -12.12 -26.09
CA ARG A 688 59.32 -12.52 -25.40
C ARG A 688 59.19 -14.03 -25.27
N LEU A 689 59.61 -14.78 -26.29
CA LEU A 689 59.67 -16.24 -26.23
C LEU A 689 60.54 -16.70 -25.05
N ASP A 690 61.72 -16.11 -24.87
CA ASP A 690 62.60 -16.46 -23.75
C ASP A 690 62.00 -16.09 -22.39
N ALA A 691 61.19 -15.03 -22.32
CA ALA A 691 60.48 -14.64 -21.11
C ALA A 691 59.37 -15.62 -20.71
N VAL A 692 58.63 -16.19 -21.67
CA VAL A 692 57.52 -17.13 -21.40
C VAL A 692 57.97 -18.60 -21.29
N ARG A 693 59.13 -18.94 -21.86
CA ARG A 693 59.68 -20.30 -21.90
C ARG A 693 59.71 -21.00 -20.53
N PRO A 694 60.09 -20.35 -19.40
CA PRO A 694 60.08 -21.00 -18.09
C PRO A 694 58.69 -21.50 -17.66
N GLY A 695 57.64 -20.73 -17.95
CA GLY A 695 56.25 -21.12 -17.63
C GLY A 695 55.79 -22.33 -18.45
N ILE A 696 56.14 -22.35 -19.74
CA ILE A 696 55.84 -23.49 -20.64
C ILE A 696 56.58 -24.75 -20.18
N GLN A 697 57.87 -24.63 -19.84
CA GLN A 697 58.68 -25.73 -19.31
C GLN A 697 58.13 -26.26 -17.97
N GLN A 698 57.58 -25.38 -17.13
CA GLN A 698 56.95 -25.79 -15.87
C GLN A 698 55.72 -26.66 -16.10
N ILE A 699 54.86 -26.30 -17.07
CA ILE A 699 53.69 -27.12 -17.47
C ILE A 699 54.14 -28.48 -18.00
N ARG A 700 55.18 -28.51 -18.83
CA ARG A 700 55.76 -29.75 -19.36
C ARG A 700 56.24 -30.66 -18.22
N ARG A 701 56.90 -30.10 -17.20
CA ARG A 701 57.39 -30.85 -16.03
C ARG A 701 56.27 -31.35 -15.12
N SER A 702 55.14 -30.66 -15.06
CA SER A 702 53.97 -31.07 -14.27
C SER A 702 53.05 -32.06 -15.00
N GLY A 703 53.45 -32.55 -16.18
CA GLY A 703 52.65 -33.49 -16.99
C GLY A 703 51.44 -32.86 -17.69
N GLY A 704 51.37 -31.53 -17.77
CA GLY A 704 50.32 -30.83 -18.50
C GLY A 704 50.55 -30.85 -20.02
N ARG A 705 49.49 -30.62 -20.80
CA ARG A 705 49.60 -30.46 -22.26
C ARG A 705 50.36 -29.17 -22.55
N GLU A 706 51.39 -29.27 -23.37
CA GLU A 706 52.18 -28.11 -23.76
C GLU A 706 51.37 -27.18 -24.69
N PRO A 707 51.26 -25.88 -24.38
CA PRO A 707 50.57 -24.93 -25.24
C PRO A 707 51.33 -24.70 -26.55
N VAL A 708 50.59 -24.52 -27.63
CA VAL A 708 51.15 -24.14 -28.92
C VAL A 708 51.58 -22.68 -28.88
N VAL A 709 52.85 -22.39 -29.18
CA VAL A 709 53.34 -21.01 -29.22
C VAL A 709 53.19 -20.44 -30.63
N THR A 710 52.60 -19.26 -30.74
CA THR A 710 52.32 -18.57 -32.00
C THR A 710 52.43 -17.05 -31.82
N THR A 711 52.14 -16.28 -32.86
CA THR A 711 52.12 -14.81 -32.80
C THR A 711 50.74 -14.22 -33.08
N ALA A 712 50.60 -12.92 -32.87
CA ALA A 712 49.40 -12.16 -33.22
C ALA A 712 48.98 -12.31 -34.70
N LYS A 713 49.92 -12.66 -35.60
CA LYS A 713 49.63 -13.03 -36.99
C LYS A 713 48.62 -14.18 -37.13
N TRP A 714 48.68 -15.19 -36.25
CA TRP A 714 47.75 -16.32 -36.31
C TRP A 714 46.33 -15.91 -35.94
N VAL A 715 46.18 -15.09 -34.89
CA VAL A 715 44.86 -14.57 -34.49
C VAL A 715 44.24 -13.76 -35.62
N ARG A 716 45.03 -12.90 -36.29
CA ARG A 716 44.54 -12.14 -37.46
C ARG A 716 44.13 -13.04 -38.62
N ALA A 717 44.91 -14.08 -38.91
CA ALA A 717 44.56 -15.05 -39.96
C ALA A 717 43.24 -15.79 -39.65
N CYS A 718 42.99 -16.15 -38.39
CA CYS A 718 41.71 -16.75 -37.98
C CYS A 718 40.54 -15.78 -38.17
N VAL A 719 40.72 -14.51 -37.83
CA VAL A 719 39.68 -13.47 -38.01
C VAL A 719 39.40 -13.21 -39.50
N GLU A 720 40.43 -13.17 -40.34
CA GLU A 720 40.28 -12.98 -41.78
C GLU A 720 39.57 -14.17 -42.45
N ALA A 721 39.83 -15.39 -42.00
CA ALA A 721 39.21 -16.60 -42.52
C ALA A 721 37.84 -16.92 -41.89
N LEU A 722 37.49 -16.27 -40.78
CA LEU A 722 36.32 -16.56 -39.94
C LEU A 722 36.25 -18.03 -39.46
N GLU A 723 37.42 -18.64 -39.25
CA GLU A 723 37.58 -20.02 -38.77
C GLU A 723 38.87 -20.18 -37.93
N GLN A 724 38.97 -21.25 -37.14
CA GLN A 724 40.20 -21.58 -36.43
C GLN A 724 41.23 -22.18 -37.39
N VAL A 725 42.11 -21.34 -37.95
CA VAL A 725 43.20 -21.78 -38.82
C VAL A 725 44.18 -22.68 -38.06
N VAL A 726 44.61 -23.78 -38.69
CA VAL A 726 45.59 -24.70 -38.11
C VAL A 726 46.92 -23.98 -37.87
N VAL A 727 47.50 -24.14 -36.67
CA VAL A 727 48.84 -23.64 -36.37
C VAL A 727 49.88 -24.56 -37.01
N ASP A 728 50.22 -24.29 -38.26
CA ASP A 728 51.26 -24.99 -39.00
C ASP A 728 52.64 -24.32 -38.84
N ALA A 729 53.63 -24.75 -39.63
CA ALA A 729 54.99 -24.21 -39.58
C ALA A 729 55.09 -22.71 -39.89
N GLN A 730 54.06 -22.09 -40.50
CA GLN A 730 54.02 -20.65 -40.77
C GLN A 730 53.73 -19.85 -39.49
N PHE A 731 52.98 -20.43 -38.56
CA PHE A 731 52.50 -19.75 -37.35
C PHE A 731 53.19 -20.26 -36.08
N HIS A 732 53.62 -21.52 -36.07
CA HIS A 732 54.23 -22.15 -34.91
C HIS A 732 55.63 -21.59 -34.61
N ILE A 733 55.86 -21.22 -33.35
CA ILE A 733 57.17 -20.87 -32.80
C ILE A 733 57.67 -22.04 -31.94
N PRO A 734 58.78 -22.71 -32.31
CA PRO A 734 59.33 -23.77 -31.48
C PRO A 734 59.80 -23.26 -30.11
N CYS A 735 59.39 -23.93 -29.03
CA CYS A 735 59.70 -23.58 -27.64
C CYS A 735 60.53 -24.66 -26.91
#